data_AF-A0AA39G718-F1
#
_entry.id   AF-A0AA39G718-F1
#
_cell.length_a   1.000
_cell.length_b   1.000
_cell.length_c   1.000
_cell.angle_alpha   90.00
_cell.angle_beta   90.00
_cell.angle_gamma   90.00
#
_symmetry.space_group_name_H-M   'P 1'
#
loop_
_entity.id
_entity.type
_entity.pdbx_description
1 polymer ?
#
loop_
_entity_poly.entity_id
_entity_poly.type
_entity_poly.pdbx_seq_one_letter_code
_entity_poly.pdbx_strand_id
1 'polypeptide(L)'
;MDFFDHSYYVTGKNFTRLIGRWPYQDKWERRICSFILILVCVSQYIAQIIGVIRYSDNKEVVLESVTPFMIAIFCSAKYINSIFNLKTMIKLLDCLKEDWDLYTSAEEKRILNEHALIGKFIIYGYVLFVYTTTVVFITEPLMPKWINFILHLNETVPNKFPVPIDWYIIDMEKNFYPLLCYQFICVLAIISISVANDSIFAKLLEDMYVWCFGIVIGINMPLISVTALQLTTQSSTVQQMLKYTMFAGAQMLHLFFDCYLSQQLTDKSTDIQENITLSNWYKMSLNTQKLVILVTLRSQRPCRLTAGKIVFLSMETYASARPSMNFFNHSHYVAGKNFTRAIGQWPYQHRWESRICGFVIVFLVTSQFIAEVIGVIVYIDDKEIVLESVTPFMTAVFCGSKYINAMLNVKTMKKLLNCLEEDSSIYTSKDEIRILNEYAHVGQFLIYGYALSIYVATIVFMTEPLLPKWINFIFHLNETVPNRYPVPIDWYIIDMKKNFYPLFCYESLCYLAMLTITVANDSMFIIFLQHACALFAVVQYQLENLLRRQDWEKELESGKFRKISDVQYNYYMMCIKKHKRAIKFAKLLEDMYIWCFGVVIGINTLLISFTALQLTTQTSTIRQIVKYTIFASAQMMHLFCDCYLSQQLTDKSNDIQKHITLSNWYKMPLHAQKLVIMVMLRSQRPCTLTAGKIVSLSMQTFASIIKTAVSYFTVLVSVQ
;
A
#
# COMPACT_ATOMS: atom_id res chain seq x y z
N MET A 1 46.35 20.19 16.76
CA MET A 1 45.06 19.55 17.04
C MET A 1 44.44 19.24 15.69
N ASP A 2 44.11 17.99 15.39
CA ASP A 2 43.44 17.69 14.13
C ASP A 2 42.06 18.36 14.14
N PHE A 3 41.57 18.78 12.97
CA PHE A 3 40.26 19.41 12.83
C PHE A 3 39.13 18.59 13.51
N PHE A 4 39.22 17.26 13.46
CA PHE A 4 38.26 16.34 14.09
C PHE A 4 38.48 16.10 15.59
N ASP A 5 39.51 16.70 16.19
CA ASP A 5 39.70 16.74 17.66
C ASP A 5 38.92 17.88 18.32
N HIS A 6 38.22 18.70 17.53
CA HIS A 6 37.32 19.71 18.07
C HIS A 6 36.16 19.05 18.83
N SER A 7 35.69 19.71 19.89
CA SER A 7 34.66 19.22 20.80
C SER A 7 33.32 18.85 20.15
N TYR A 8 33.12 19.19 18.86
CA TYR A 8 31.96 18.87 18.05
C TYR A 8 32.07 17.50 17.37
N TYR A 9 33.28 17.03 17.06
CA TYR A 9 33.51 15.84 16.22
C TYR A 9 34.11 14.66 17.02
N VAL A 10 34.74 14.94 18.17
CA VAL A 10 35.41 13.95 19.02
C VAL A 10 34.51 12.78 19.40
N THR A 11 33.25 13.04 19.73
CA THR A 11 32.30 11.99 20.18
C THR A 11 32.06 10.95 19.08
N GLY A 12 31.71 11.39 17.87
CA GLY A 12 31.52 10.49 16.72
C GLY A 12 32.83 9.82 16.29
N LYS A 13 33.96 10.54 16.33
CA LYS A 13 35.30 9.99 16.09
C LYS A 13 35.63 8.85 17.05
N ASN A 14 35.34 8.99 18.34
CA ASN A 14 35.65 7.96 19.34
C ASN A 14 34.81 6.69 19.15
N PHE A 15 33.49 6.83 18.95
CA PHE A 15 32.62 5.67 18.70
C PHE A 15 33.04 4.87 17.45
N THR A 16 33.48 5.56 16.42
CA THR A 16 33.83 4.93 15.13
C THR A 16 35.25 4.39 15.13
N ARG A 17 36.16 4.98 15.92
CA ARG A 17 37.48 4.42 16.22
C ARG A 17 37.38 3.12 17.02
N LEU A 18 36.49 3.06 18.01
CA LEU A 18 36.24 1.85 18.82
C LEU A 18 35.82 0.64 17.95
N ILE A 19 35.08 0.90 16.88
CA ILE A 19 34.57 -0.13 15.96
C ILE A 19 35.55 -0.43 14.80
N GLY A 20 36.68 0.27 14.76
CA GLY A 20 37.68 0.14 13.69
C GLY A 20 37.15 0.65 12.35
N ARG A 21 36.39 1.74 12.35
CA ARG A 21 35.78 2.32 11.15
C ARG A 21 36.12 3.80 10.94
N TRP A 22 36.84 4.44 11.85
CA TRP A 22 37.34 5.79 11.61
C TRP A 22 38.29 5.81 10.39
N PRO A 23 38.07 6.67 9.39
CA PRO A 23 38.80 6.59 8.14
C PRO A 23 40.28 6.97 8.25
N TYR A 24 40.60 7.93 9.13
CA TYR A 24 41.97 8.40 9.39
C TYR A 24 42.69 7.61 10.50
N GLN A 25 42.16 6.46 10.92
CA GLN A 25 42.81 5.59 11.91
C GLN A 25 43.92 4.75 11.26
N ASP A 26 44.94 4.40 12.05
CA ASP A 26 45.99 3.48 11.63
C ASP A 26 45.44 2.17 11.08
N LYS A 27 45.97 1.75 9.93
CA LYS A 27 45.50 0.57 9.19
C LYS A 27 45.56 -0.70 10.05
N TRP A 28 46.55 -0.81 10.93
CA TRP A 28 46.72 -1.94 11.85
C TRP A 28 45.68 -1.93 12.95
N GLU A 29 45.51 -0.82 13.69
CA GLU A 29 44.45 -0.68 14.71
C GLU A 29 43.07 -0.98 14.12
N ARG A 30 42.78 -0.43 12.94
CA ARG A 30 41.51 -0.61 12.24
C ARG A 30 41.20 -2.07 11.94
N ARG A 31 42.21 -2.83 11.47
CA ARG A 31 42.08 -4.26 11.15
C ARG A 31 41.87 -5.10 12.42
N ILE A 32 42.61 -4.79 13.50
CA ILE A 32 42.50 -5.50 14.77
C ILE A 32 41.11 -5.30 15.39
N CYS A 33 40.67 -4.04 15.53
CA CYS A 33 39.34 -3.72 16.07
C CYS A 33 38.22 -4.36 15.23
N SER A 34 38.35 -4.32 13.90
CA SER A 34 37.38 -4.95 13.00
C SER A 34 37.34 -6.47 13.17
N PHE A 35 38.51 -7.12 13.27
CA PHE A 35 38.60 -8.57 13.43
C PHE A 35 37.98 -9.04 14.74
N ILE A 36 38.29 -8.36 15.85
CA ILE A 36 37.72 -8.66 17.17
C ILE A 36 36.20 -8.52 17.12
N LEU A 37 35.69 -7.43 16.54
CA LEU A 37 34.26 -7.17 16.48
C LEU A 37 33.50 -8.17 15.61
N ILE A 38 34.05 -8.55 14.44
CA ILE A 38 33.47 -9.59 13.58
C ILE A 38 33.44 -10.92 14.32
N LEU A 39 34.51 -11.28 15.05
CA LEU A 39 34.57 -12.51 15.83
C LEU A 39 33.50 -12.54 16.92
N VAL A 40 33.28 -11.43 17.64
CA VAL A 40 32.20 -11.27 18.63
C VAL A 40 30.81 -11.40 17.99
N CYS A 41 30.58 -10.79 16.82
CA CYS A 41 29.29 -10.89 16.13
C CYS A 41 29.01 -12.32 15.65
N VAL A 42 29.99 -12.96 15.00
CA VAL A 42 29.85 -14.33 14.46
C VAL A 42 29.61 -15.34 15.58
N SER A 43 30.35 -15.23 16.69
CA SER A 43 30.16 -16.10 17.85
C SER A 43 28.76 -15.97 18.46
N GLN A 44 28.23 -14.74 18.55
CA GLN A 44 26.85 -14.51 18.99
C GLN A 44 25.81 -15.08 18.01
N TYR A 45 26.00 -14.96 16.69
CA TYR A 45 25.08 -15.53 15.70
C TYR A 45 24.99 -17.05 15.78
N ILE A 46 26.15 -17.71 15.94
CA ILE A 46 26.20 -19.16 16.08
C ILE A 46 25.41 -19.60 17.32
N ALA A 47 25.61 -18.93 18.46
CA ALA A 47 24.90 -19.24 19.71
C ALA A 47 23.38 -19.02 19.62
N GLN A 48 22.93 -17.99 18.88
CA GLN A 48 21.51 -17.73 18.65
C GLN A 48 20.87 -18.79 17.74
N ILE A 49 21.53 -19.13 16.63
CA ILE A 49 21.01 -20.15 15.69
C ILE A 49 20.88 -21.52 16.39
N ILE A 50 21.87 -21.91 17.17
CA ILE A 50 21.83 -23.17 17.94
C ILE A 50 20.69 -23.13 18.97
N GLY A 51 20.51 -22.01 19.67
CA GLY A 51 19.40 -21.81 20.61
C GLY A 51 18.03 -21.99 19.94
N VAL A 52 17.82 -21.40 18.76
CA VAL A 52 16.55 -21.54 18.01
C VAL A 52 16.30 -22.98 17.57
N ILE A 53 17.34 -23.68 17.10
CA ILE A 53 17.21 -25.07 16.65
C ILE A 53 16.83 -25.98 17.82
N ARG A 54 17.48 -25.82 18.99
CA ARG A 54 17.23 -26.68 20.16
C ARG A 54 15.86 -26.43 20.80
N TYR A 55 15.43 -25.17 20.87
CA TYR A 55 14.14 -24.79 21.45
C TYR A 55 13.04 -24.62 20.40
N SER A 56 13.19 -25.24 19.22
CA SER A 56 12.27 -25.10 18.09
C SER A 56 10.84 -25.55 18.38
N ASP A 57 10.68 -26.51 19.30
CA ASP A 57 9.36 -26.99 19.75
C ASP A 57 8.62 -25.96 20.61
N ASN A 58 9.34 -25.02 21.26
CA ASN A 58 8.74 -23.97 22.08
C ASN A 58 8.52 -22.68 21.26
N LYS A 59 7.29 -22.50 20.79
CA LYS A 59 6.87 -21.34 19.99
C LYS A 59 7.15 -19.99 20.66
N GLU A 60 7.12 -19.91 21.99
CA GLU A 60 7.38 -18.67 22.72
C GLU A 60 8.85 -18.29 22.65
N VAL A 61 9.76 -19.25 22.86
CA VAL A 61 11.22 -19.04 22.80
C VAL A 61 11.66 -18.71 21.37
N VAL A 62 11.07 -19.39 20.38
CA VAL A 62 11.29 -19.06 18.97
C VAL A 62 10.86 -17.63 18.69
N LEU A 63 9.68 -17.20 19.14
CA LEU A 63 9.23 -15.83 18.95
C LEU A 63 10.12 -14.81 19.68
N GLU A 64 10.54 -15.08 20.93
CA GLU A 64 11.47 -14.24 21.70
C GLU A 64 12.85 -14.07 21.01
N SER A 65 13.28 -15.06 20.21
CA SER A 65 14.57 -15.04 19.49
C SER A 65 14.58 -14.17 18.23
N VAL A 66 13.41 -13.93 17.61
CA VAL A 66 13.31 -13.23 16.32
C VAL A 66 13.78 -11.78 16.44
N THR A 67 13.35 -11.07 17.48
CA THR A 67 13.61 -9.63 17.66
C THR A 67 15.12 -9.33 17.82
N PRO A 68 15.86 -10.00 18.74
CA PRO A 68 17.30 -9.82 18.84
C PRO A 68 18.07 -10.22 17.57
N PHE A 69 17.63 -11.27 16.88
CA PHE A 69 18.26 -11.73 15.63
C PHE A 69 18.11 -10.70 14.50
N MET A 70 16.91 -10.12 14.35
CA MET A 70 16.64 -9.05 13.39
C MET A 70 17.45 -7.77 13.69
N ILE A 71 17.60 -7.41 14.97
CA ILE A 71 18.46 -6.28 15.38
C ILE A 71 19.93 -6.57 15.06
N ALA A 72 20.41 -7.79 15.28
CA ALA A 72 21.78 -8.16 14.94
C ALA A 72 22.02 -8.04 13.42
N ILE A 73 21.09 -8.54 12.59
CA ILE A 73 21.13 -8.41 11.13
C ILE A 73 21.17 -6.94 10.72
N PHE A 74 20.31 -6.12 11.31
CA PHE A 74 20.26 -4.67 11.07
C PHE A 74 21.61 -3.99 11.35
N CYS A 75 22.21 -4.22 12.52
CA CYS A 75 23.51 -3.66 12.87
C CYS A 75 24.63 -4.16 11.95
N SER A 76 24.58 -5.44 11.58
CA SER A 76 25.56 -6.05 10.68
C SER A 76 25.48 -5.47 9.26
N ALA A 77 24.27 -5.21 8.76
CA ALA A 77 24.07 -4.53 7.49
C ALA A 77 24.65 -3.12 7.50
N LYS A 78 24.46 -2.35 8.60
CA LYS A 78 25.10 -1.04 8.78
C LYS A 78 26.62 -1.13 8.80
N TYR A 79 27.18 -2.13 9.47
CA TYR A 79 28.63 -2.36 9.51
C TYR A 79 29.22 -2.68 8.14
N ILE A 80 28.58 -3.58 7.40
CA ILE A 80 29.01 -3.92 6.03
C ILE A 80 28.94 -2.68 5.13
N ASN A 81 27.91 -1.84 5.29
CA ASN A 81 27.81 -0.61 4.53
C ASN A 81 28.99 0.34 4.75
N SER A 82 29.40 0.54 6.00
CA SER A 82 30.51 1.45 6.32
C SER A 82 31.85 0.94 5.79
N ILE A 83 31.98 -0.38 5.55
CA ILE A 83 33.11 -0.96 4.82
C ILE A 83 33.10 -0.56 3.35
N PHE A 84 31.99 -0.80 2.65
CA PHE A 84 31.90 -0.54 1.21
C PHE A 84 32.01 0.94 0.87
N ASN A 85 31.44 1.81 1.70
CA ASN A 85 31.36 3.25 1.45
C ASN A 85 32.46 4.08 2.13
N LEU A 86 33.53 3.42 2.59
CA LEU A 86 34.67 4.09 3.26
C LEU A 86 35.30 5.21 2.41
N LYS A 87 35.44 5.03 1.09
CA LYS A 87 36.01 6.04 0.20
C LYS A 87 35.13 7.29 0.10
N THR A 88 33.82 7.11 0.05
CA THR A 88 32.84 8.20 0.03
C THR A 88 32.84 8.93 1.37
N MET A 89 32.98 8.20 2.48
CA MET A 89 33.11 8.79 3.82
C MET A 89 34.31 9.73 3.94
N ILE A 90 35.47 9.33 3.40
CA ILE A 90 36.68 10.17 3.37
C ILE A 90 36.41 11.45 2.61
N LYS A 91 35.85 11.36 1.39
CA LYS A 91 35.53 12.53 0.57
C LYS A 91 34.61 13.52 1.30
N LEU A 92 33.56 13.03 1.97
CA LEU A 92 32.62 13.89 2.69
C LEU A 92 33.27 14.56 3.91
N LEU A 93 34.15 13.86 4.64
CA LEU A 93 34.90 14.44 5.75
C LEU A 93 35.91 15.48 5.26
N ASP A 94 36.55 15.24 4.12
CA ASP A 94 37.46 16.21 3.49
C ASP A 94 36.69 17.47 3.03
N CYS A 95 35.54 17.30 2.36
CA CYS A 95 34.66 18.42 1.99
C CYS A 95 34.20 19.21 3.21
N LEU A 96 33.83 18.53 4.30
CA LEU A 96 33.44 19.21 5.53
C LEU A 96 34.61 20.03 6.11
N LYS A 97 35.85 19.55 6.02
CA LYS A 97 37.02 20.33 6.44
C LYS A 97 37.23 21.55 5.54
N GLU A 98 37.13 21.36 4.22
CA GLU A 98 37.25 22.45 3.23
C GLU A 98 36.16 23.52 3.40
N ASP A 99 34.92 23.13 3.68
CA ASP A 99 33.81 24.04 3.91
C ASP A 99 34.06 24.96 5.12
N TRP A 100 34.65 24.43 6.19
CA TRP A 100 35.02 25.24 7.36
C TRP A 100 36.11 26.27 7.08
N ASP A 101 36.98 26.00 6.11
CA ASP A 101 38.01 26.93 5.65
C ASP A 101 37.46 27.95 4.62
N LEU A 102 36.40 27.58 3.88
CA LEU A 102 35.75 28.42 2.86
C LEU A 102 34.99 29.60 3.46
N TYR A 103 34.26 29.38 4.56
CA TYR A 103 33.44 30.42 5.21
C TYR A 103 34.26 31.24 6.20
N THR A 104 34.62 32.47 5.81
CA THR A 104 35.55 33.32 6.57
C THR A 104 34.85 34.39 7.42
N SER A 105 33.58 34.71 7.15
CA SER A 105 32.84 35.73 7.89
C SER A 105 32.55 35.30 9.33
N ALA A 106 32.59 36.26 10.27
CA ALA A 106 32.26 36.01 11.67
C ALA A 106 30.81 35.49 11.85
N GLU A 107 29.87 35.96 11.03
CA GLU A 107 28.48 35.49 11.08
C GLU A 107 28.31 34.08 10.51
N GLU A 108 29.00 33.75 9.41
CA GLU A 108 28.97 32.40 8.82
C GLU A 108 29.55 31.36 9.78
N LYS A 109 30.68 31.68 10.42
CA LYS A 109 31.28 30.84 11.46
C LYS A 109 30.36 30.70 12.69
N ARG A 110 29.61 31.74 13.05
CA ARG A 110 28.62 31.66 14.14
C ARG A 110 27.51 30.66 13.81
N ILE A 111 26.98 30.71 12.59
CA ILE A 111 25.92 29.79 12.12
C ILE A 111 26.42 28.34 12.09
N LEU A 112 27.62 28.10 11.55
CA LEU A 112 28.24 26.76 11.54
C LEU A 112 28.44 26.21 12.96
N ASN A 113 28.90 27.04 13.89
CA ASN A 113 29.06 26.65 15.30
C ASN A 113 27.72 26.32 15.97
N GLU A 114 26.67 27.09 15.70
CA GLU A 114 25.33 26.87 16.25
C GLU A 114 24.76 25.51 15.78
N HIS A 115 24.83 25.22 14.49
CA HIS A 115 24.39 23.93 13.96
C HIS A 115 25.27 22.75 14.42
N ALA A 116 26.58 22.96 14.56
CA ALA A 116 27.47 21.94 15.12
C ALA A 116 27.17 21.62 16.59
N LEU A 117 26.75 22.62 17.39
CA LEU A 117 26.30 22.46 18.77
C LEU A 117 24.96 21.72 18.85
N ILE A 118 23.99 22.09 18.00
CA ILE A 118 22.69 21.40 17.93
C ILE A 118 22.89 19.93 17.56
N GLY A 119 23.70 19.64 16.53
CA GLY A 119 24.02 18.27 16.13
C GLY A 119 24.70 17.48 17.25
N LYS A 120 25.59 18.11 18.02
CA LYS A 120 26.22 17.50 19.21
C LYS A 120 25.16 17.11 20.25
N PHE A 121 24.24 18.01 20.60
CA PHE A 121 23.18 17.74 21.59
C PHE A 121 22.28 16.58 21.14
N ILE A 122 21.89 16.57 19.87
CA ILE A 122 21.08 15.49 19.27
C ILE A 122 21.79 14.14 19.40
N ILE A 123 23.09 14.07 19.06
CA ILE A 123 23.88 12.84 19.16
C ILE A 123 23.98 12.38 20.62
N TYR A 124 24.23 13.27 21.58
CA TYR A 124 24.28 12.88 23.00
C TYR A 124 22.94 12.35 23.50
N GLY A 125 21.84 13.00 23.13
CA GLY A 125 20.49 12.53 23.48
C GLY A 125 20.20 11.15 22.91
N TYR A 126 20.55 10.92 21.64
CA TYR A 126 20.40 9.62 20.98
C TYR A 126 21.26 8.53 21.64
N VAL A 127 22.55 8.80 21.85
CA VAL A 127 23.49 7.88 22.49
C VAL A 127 23.01 7.51 23.89
N LEU A 128 22.64 8.49 24.71
CA LEU A 128 22.15 8.27 26.07
C LEU A 128 20.92 7.36 26.05
N PHE A 129 19.96 7.63 25.18
CA PHE A 129 18.73 6.86 25.08
C PHE A 129 18.95 5.42 24.57
N VAL A 130 19.79 5.23 23.55
CA VAL A 130 20.08 3.87 23.05
C VAL A 130 20.83 3.04 24.10
N TYR A 131 21.79 3.61 24.81
CA TYR A 131 22.50 2.88 25.85
C TYR A 131 21.63 2.60 27.08
N THR A 132 20.74 3.51 27.49
CA THR A 132 19.83 3.25 28.62
C THR A 132 18.85 2.12 28.31
N THR A 133 18.25 2.10 27.12
CA THR A 133 17.37 1.00 26.68
C THR A 133 18.12 -0.33 26.62
N THR A 134 19.37 -0.33 26.17
CA THR A 134 20.26 -1.50 26.14
C THR A 134 20.55 -2.03 27.54
N VAL A 135 20.88 -1.16 28.48
CA VAL A 135 21.15 -1.54 29.88
C VAL A 135 19.90 -2.18 30.49
N VAL A 136 18.72 -1.57 30.31
CA VAL A 136 17.44 -2.11 30.80
C VAL A 136 17.15 -3.50 30.22
N PHE A 137 17.44 -3.73 28.94
CA PHE A 137 17.29 -5.04 28.31
C PHE A 137 18.24 -6.09 28.89
N ILE A 138 19.50 -5.71 29.04
CA ILE A 138 20.58 -6.57 29.54
C ILE A 138 20.32 -6.98 31.01
N THR A 139 19.74 -6.09 31.82
CA THR A 139 19.48 -6.34 33.24
C THR A 139 18.16 -7.07 33.52
N GLU A 140 17.25 -7.18 32.55
CA GLU A 140 15.96 -7.90 32.66
C GLU A 140 16.05 -9.26 33.37
N PRO A 141 16.93 -10.21 32.97
CA PRO A 141 16.99 -11.54 33.61
C PRO A 141 17.49 -11.52 35.06
N LEU A 142 18.12 -10.43 35.49
CA LEU A 142 18.57 -10.28 36.88
C LEU A 142 17.45 -9.72 37.76
N MET A 143 16.53 -8.91 37.23
CA MET A 143 15.50 -8.21 38.02
C MET A 143 14.70 -9.11 38.97
N PRO A 144 14.19 -10.29 38.58
CA PRO A 144 13.45 -11.17 39.50
C PRO A 144 14.34 -11.69 40.65
N LYS A 145 15.62 -11.97 40.38
CA LYS A 145 16.58 -12.40 41.40
C LYS A 145 16.89 -11.30 42.41
N TRP A 146 17.01 -10.06 41.94
CA TRP A 146 17.18 -8.89 42.81
C TRP A 146 15.93 -8.63 43.66
N ILE A 147 14.74 -8.75 43.08
CA ILE A 147 13.47 -8.61 43.81
C ILE A 147 13.36 -9.67 44.91
N ASN A 148 13.63 -10.95 44.61
CA ASN A 148 13.58 -12.02 45.61
C ASN A 148 14.63 -11.83 46.71
N PHE A 149 15.82 -11.33 46.36
CA PHE A 149 16.85 -10.99 47.35
C PHE A 149 16.42 -9.84 48.27
N ILE A 150 15.89 -8.74 47.71
CA ILE A 150 15.46 -7.54 48.47
C ILE A 150 14.24 -7.84 49.34
N LEU A 151 13.27 -8.58 48.82
CA LEU A 151 12.03 -8.92 49.52
C LEU A 151 12.17 -10.17 50.40
N HIS A 152 13.36 -10.77 50.48
CA HIS A 152 13.63 -12.03 51.20
C HIS A 152 12.65 -13.16 50.83
N LEU A 153 12.23 -13.23 49.55
CA LEU A 153 11.35 -14.28 49.04
C LEU A 153 12.17 -15.55 48.79
N ASN A 154 11.75 -16.68 49.36
CA ASN A 154 12.48 -17.95 49.30
C ASN A 154 12.10 -18.79 48.05
N GLU A 155 11.89 -18.11 46.92
CA GLU A 155 11.49 -18.73 45.65
C GLU A 155 12.70 -18.91 44.71
N THR A 156 12.84 -20.12 44.15
CA THR A 156 13.89 -20.43 43.17
C THR A 156 13.52 -19.90 41.79
N VAL A 157 14.15 -18.78 41.38
CA VAL A 157 13.97 -18.21 40.04
C VAL A 157 14.82 -18.96 39.01
N PRO A 158 14.24 -19.43 37.89
CA PRO A 158 14.99 -20.09 36.84
C PRO A 158 16.01 -19.16 36.18
N ASN A 159 17.15 -19.72 35.78
CA ASN A 159 18.18 -19.01 35.02
C ASN A 159 17.70 -18.72 33.60
N LYS A 160 17.34 -17.46 33.31
CA LYS A 160 16.98 -17.00 31.95
C LYS A 160 18.07 -16.07 31.41
N PHE A 161 18.35 -16.16 30.10
CA PHE A 161 19.25 -15.25 29.39
C PHE A 161 18.46 -14.13 28.70
N PRO A 162 19.02 -12.91 28.53
CA PRO A 162 18.33 -11.80 27.85
C PRO A 162 17.94 -12.11 26.40
N VAL A 163 18.77 -12.89 25.72
CA VAL A 163 18.52 -13.49 24.40
C VAL A 163 18.61 -15.00 24.56
N PRO A 164 17.67 -15.79 23.99
CA PRO A 164 17.77 -17.25 23.98
C PRO A 164 19.01 -17.65 23.17
N ILE A 165 20.01 -18.18 23.86
CA ILE A 165 21.27 -18.68 23.29
C ILE A 165 21.56 -20.06 23.84
N ASP A 166 22.27 -20.86 23.08
CA ASP A 166 22.78 -22.13 23.55
C ASP A 166 24.16 -22.45 22.95
N TRP A 167 25.05 -22.94 23.80
CA TRP A 167 26.38 -23.39 23.43
C TRP A 167 26.41 -24.88 23.64
N TYR A 168 26.08 -25.66 22.60
CA TYR A 168 25.96 -27.13 22.58
C TYR A 168 27.03 -27.90 23.39
N ILE A 169 28.23 -27.32 23.55
CA ILE A 169 29.41 -27.90 24.19
C ILE A 169 29.54 -27.51 25.69
N ILE A 170 28.91 -26.42 26.12
CA ILE A 170 29.09 -25.81 27.45
C ILE A 170 27.84 -26.03 28.30
N ASP A 171 28.03 -26.49 29.53
CA ASP A 171 26.94 -26.58 30.53
C ASP A 171 26.48 -25.18 30.94
N MET A 172 25.28 -24.81 30.49
CA MET A 172 24.68 -23.48 30.66
C MET A 172 24.26 -23.20 32.10
N GLU A 173 23.91 -24.22 32.88
CA GLU A 173 23.47 -24.05 34.27
C GLU A 173 24.65 -23.76 35.20
N LYS A 174 25.78 -24.48 35.00
CA LYS A 174 26.99 -24.28 35.81
C LYS A 174 27.73 -22.98 35.48
N ASN A 175 27.69 -22.55 34.22
CA ASN A 175 28.44 -21.38 33.75
C ASN A 175 27.57 -20.14 33.52
N PHE A 176 26.41 -20.05 34.17
CA PHE A 176 25.43 -18.99 33.93
C PHE A 176 26.02 -17.57 34.01
N TYR A 177 26.73 -17.22 35.08
CA TYR A 177 27.24 -15.85 35.27
C TYR A 177 28.34 -15.45 34.26
N PRO A 178 29.37 -16.27 33.97
CA PRO A 178 30.33 -15.98 32.90
C PRO A 178 29.68 -15.81 31.52
N LEU A 179 28.73 -16.69 31.17
CA LEU A 179 28.00 -16.62 29.89
C LEU A 179 27.12 -15.37 29.80
N LEU A 180 26.49 -14.97 30.90
CA LEU A 180 25.72 -13.73 31.00
C LEU A 180 26.62 -12.51 30.77
N CYS A 181 27.79 -12.43 31.42
CA CYS A 181 28.76 -11.36 31.21
C CYS A 181 29.26 -11.31 29.76
N TYR A 182 29.54 -12.46 29.16
CA TYR A 182 29.93 -12.54 27.74
C TYR A 182 28.80 -12.01 26.82
N GLN A 183 27.55 -12.39 27.10
CA GLN A 183 26.39 -11.93 26.35
C GLN A 183 26.18 -10.41 26.49
N PHE A 184 26.47 -9.83 27.66
CA PHE A 184 26.40 -8.39 27.88
C PHE A 184 27.40 -7.65 26.97
N ILE A 185 28.64 -8.17 26.90
CA ILE A 185 29.68 -7.64 26.00
C ILE A 185 29.23 -7.73 24.55
N CYS A 186 28.65 -8.86 24.13
CA CYS A 186 28.19 -9.06 22.76
C CYS A 186 27.06 -8.10 22.38
N VAL A 187 26.05 -7.94 23.23
CA VAL A 187 24.93 -7.02 22.96
C VAL A 187 25.40 -5.57 22.92
N LEU A 188 26.27 -5.16 23.85
CA LEU A 188 26.88 -3.83 23.84
C LEU A 188 27.69 -3.59 22.56
N ALA A 189 28.49 -4.57 22.12
CA ALA A 189 29.27 -4.47 20.90
C ALA A 189 28.39 -4.31 19.64
N ILE A 190 27.29 -5.08 19.55
CA ILE A 190 26.34 -5.00 18.42
C ILE A 190 25.63 -3.64 18.39
N ILE A 191 25.22 -3.10 19.53
CA ILE A 191 24.50 -1.83 19.58
C ILE A 191 25.45 -0.65 19.35
N SER A 192 26.68 -0.73 19.86
CA SER A 192 27.75 0.21 19.54
C SER A 192 27.93 0.38 18.03
N ILE A 193 27.78 -0.68 17.23
CA ILE A 193 27.86 -0.61 15.75
C ILE A 193 26.81 0.33 15.17
N SER A 194 25.55 0.26 15.64
CA SER A 194 24.51 1.17 15.17
C SER A 194 24.82 2.59 15.59
N VAL A 195 25.13 2.81 16.88
CA VAL A 195 25.40 4.14 17.44
C VAL A 195 26.55 4.84 16.71
N ALA A 196 27.64 4.12 16.42
CA ALA A 196 28.78 4.67 15.71
C ALA A 196 28.44 5.08 14.27
N ASN A 197 27.74 4.23 13.52
CA ASN A 197 27.35 4.55 12.14
C ASN A 197 26.35 5.72 12.10
N ASP A 198 25.38 5.75 13.03
CA ASP A 198 24.37 6.82 13.10
C ASP A 198 24.98 8.16 13.55
N SER A 199 26.00 8.13 14.40
CA SER A 199 26.74 9.33 14.82
C SER A 199 27.54 9.98 13.67
N ILE A 200 27.98 9.19 12.69
CA ILE A 200 28.56 9.70 11.43
C ILE A 200 27.45 10.20 10.51
N PHE A 201 26.34 9.45 10.42
CA PHE A 201 25.21 9.76 9.55
C PHE A 201 24.59 11.13 9.85
N ALA A 202 24.44 11.49 11.13
CA ALA A 202 23.94 12.80 11.53
C ALA A 202 24.78 13.99 11.02
N LYS A 203 25.96 13.73 10.44
CA LYS A 203 26.94 14.75 10.08
C LYS A 203 27.38 14.74 8.61
N LEU A 204 27.13 13.68 7.85
CA LEU A 204 27.59 13.54 6.47
C LEU A 204 26.42 13.07 5.60
N LEU A 205 26.00 13.92 4.66
CA LEU A 205 24.79 13.68 3.86
C LEU A 205 25.03 13.43 2.38
N GLU A 206 24.06 12.67 1.85
CA GLU A 206 23.71 12.31 0.47
C GLU A 206 24.32 11.03 -0.14
N ASP A 207 25.65 10.87 -0.27
CA ASP A 207 26.16 9.80 -1.17
C ASP A 207 26.44 8.42 -0.52
N MET A 208 26.61 8.32 0.80
CA MET A 208 27.05 7.07 1.44
C MET A 208 25.95 6.02 1.70
N TYR A 209 24.67 6.42 1.78
CA TYR A 209 23.68 5.59 2.49
C TYR A 209 22.39 5.29 1.72
N VAL A 210 22.28 5.71 0.45
CA VAL A 210 21.06 5.51 -0.35
C VAL A 210 20.61 4.04 -0.33
N TRP A 211 21.49 3.07 -0.58
CA TRP A 211 21.12 1.64 -0.58
C TRP A 211 20.85 1.07 0.81
N CYS A 212 21.55 1.55 1.83
CA CYS A 212 21.41 1.01 3.18
C CYS A 212 20.20 1.52 3.91
N PHE A 213 19.71 2.73 3.64
CA PHE A 213 18.42 3.18 4.18
C PHE A 213 17.25 2.35 3.67
N GLY A 214 17.30 1.86 2.43
CA GLY A 214 16.28 0.94 1.92
C GLY A 214 16.24 -0.38 2.69
N ILE A 215 17.41 -0.94 3.01
CA ILE A 215 17.55 -2.17 3.80
C ILE A 215 17.17 -1.92 5.29
N VAL A 216 17.60 -0.79 5.85
CA VAL A 216 17.34 -0.35 7.24
C VAL A 216 15.84 -0.14 7.46
N ILE A 217 15.14 0.59 6.59
CA ILE A 217 13.68 0.76 6.67
C ILE A 217 12.96 -0.57 6.38
N GLY A 218 13.45 -1.34 5.40
CA GLY A 218 12.90 -2.65 5.04
C GLY A 218 12.97 -3.70 6.16
N ILE A 219 13.97 -3.61 7.04
CA ILE A 219 14.11 -4.48 8.23
C ILE A 219 13.36 -3.89 9.44
N ASN A 220 13.37 -2.57 9.62
CA ASN A 220 12.70 -1.90 10.75
C ASN A 220 11.17 -2.05 10.72
N MET A 221 10.53 -2.08 9.55
CA MET A 221 9.06 -2.19 9.43
C MET A 221 8.52 -3.58 9.89
N PRO A 222 9.08 -4.72 9.43
CA PRO A 222 8.78 -6.03 10.02
C PRO A 222 9.13 -6.10 11.50
N LEU A 223 10.24 -5.48 11.92
CA LEU A 223 10.69 -5.51 13.30
C LEU A 223 9.68 -4.85 14.26
N ILE A 224 9.14 -3.67 13.90
CA ILE A 224 8.07 -3.00 14.67
C ILE A 224 6.80 -3.87 14.71
N SER A 225 6.49 -4.57 13.63
CA SER A 225 5.32 -5.46 13.55
C SER A 225 5.47 -6.69 14.45
N VAL A 226 6.67 -7.28 14.51
CA VAL A 226 6.99 -8.42 15.37
C VAL A 226 7.02 -8.01 16.84
N THR A 227 7.57 -6.83 17.19
CA THR A 227 7.54 -6.33 18.57
C THR A 227 6.13 -5.97 19.02
N ALA A 228 5.29 -5.44 18.12
CA ALA A 228 3.86 -5.24 18.39
C ALA A 228 3.12 -6.56 18.62
N LEU A 229 3.40 -7.59 17.82
CA LEU A 229 2.84 -8.93 18.03
C LEU A 229 3.26 -9.50 19.39
N GLN A 230 4.56 -9.44 19.73
CA GLN A 230 5.10 -9.86 21.04
C GLN A 230 4.44 -9.13 22.20
N LEU A 231 4.20 -7.83 22.06
CA LEU A 231 3.48 -7.04 23.07
C LEU A 231 2.05 -7.54 23.28
N THR A 232 1.37 -8.03 22.24
CA THR A 232 0.00 -8.55 22.35
C THR A 232 -0.08 -10.01 22.82
N THR A 233 0.92 -10.83 22.51
CA THR A 233 0.86 -12.29 22.75
C THR A 233 1.63 -12.75 23.99
N GLN A 234 2.63 -11.99 24.47
CA GLN A 234 3.54 -12.42 25.54
C GLN A 234 3.52 -11.49 26.79
N SER A 235 2.51 -10.64 26.94
CA SER A 235 2.40 -9.65 28.02
C SER A 235 1.83 -10.19 29.34
N SER A 236 2.25 -11.38 29.79
CA SER A 236 1.75 -11.93 31.06
C SER A 236 2.41 -11.28 32.29
N THR A 237 3.61 -10.72 32.14
CA THR A 237 4.35 -10.04 33.23
C THR A 237 4.63 -8.56 32.93
N VAL A 238 4.63 -7.72 33.97
CA VAL A 238 4.94 -6.28 33.86
C VAL A 238 6.34 -6.02 33.29
N GLN A 239 7.29 -6.92 33.58
CA GLN A 239 8.67 -6.82 33.10
C GLN A 239 8.78 -7.05 31.58
N GLN A 240 8.09 -8.07 31.04
CA GLN A 240 8.04 -8.31 29.60
C GLN A 240 7.32 -7.17 28.87
N MET A 241 6.24 -6.63 29.44
CA MET A 241 5.58 -5.44 28.88
C MET A 241 6.52 -4.23 28.83
N LEU A 242 7.25 -3.94 29.91
CA LEU A 242 8.22 -2.85 29.95
C LEU A 242 9.35 -3.05 28.92
N LYS A 243 9.85 -4.29 28.80
CA LYS A 243 10.86 -4.66 27.79
C LYS A 243 10.40 -4.35 26.37
N TYR A 244 9.25 -4.89 25.96
CA TYR A 244 8.75 -4.73 24.58
C TYR A 244 8.31 -3.31 24.26
N THR A 245 7.72 -2.59 25.23
CA THR A 245 7.40 -1.16 25.06
C THR A 245 8.63 -0.30 24.91
N MET A 246 9.68 -0.53 25.71
CA MET A 246 10.96 0.16 25.56
C MET A 246 11.64 -0.17 24.23
N PHE A 247 11.52 -1.41 23.73
CA PHE A 247 12.03 -1.78 22.40
C PHE A 247 11.30 -1.08 21.26
N ALA A 248 9.97 -1.11 21.28
CA ALA A 248 9.16 -0.41 20.27
C ALA A 248 9.43 1.10 20.32
N GLY A 249 9.50 1.68 21.52
CA GLY A 249 9.88 3.07 21.74
C GLY A 249 11.27 3.36 21.18
N ALA A 250 12.25 2.48 21.39
CA ALA A 250 13.61 2.68 20.91
C ALA A 250 13.71 2.68 19.38
N GLN A 251 12.99 1.77 18.73
CA GLN A 251 12.93 1.68 17.26
C GLN A 251 12.21 2.90 16.64
N MET A 252 11.12 3.35 17.25
CA MET A 252 10.44 4.57 16.82
C MET A 252 11.33 5.79 16.98
N LEU A 253 12.06 5.91 18.08
CA LEU A 253 12.95 7.04 18.33
C LEU A 253 14.15 7.04 17.36
N HIS A 254 14.70 5.86 17.01
CA HIS A 254 15.72 5.74 15.96
C HIS A 254 15.21 6.27 14.60
N LEU A 255 14.02 5.83 14.16
CA LEU A 255 13.40 6.29 12.92
C LEU A 255 13.06 7.80 12.96
N PHE A 256 12.63 8.30 14.11
CA PHE A 256 12.38 9.73 14.33
C PHE A 256 13.65 10.55 14.09
N PHE A 257 14.79 10.14 14.66
CA PHE A 257 16.05 10.86 14.47
C PHE A 257 16.45 10.92 12.99
N ASP A 258 16.36 9.81 12.26
CA ASP A 258 16.71 9.75 10.83
C ASP A 258 15.80 10.67 9.99
N CYS A 259 14.49 10.69 10.29
CA CYS A 259 13.53 11.52 9.56
C CYS A 259 13.61 13.00 9.93
N TYR A 260 13.88 13.31 11.20
CA TYR A 260 14.04 14.68 11.69
C TYR A 260 15.23 15.38 11.06
N LEU A 261 16.40 14.71 11.02
CA LEU A 261 17.60 15.25 10.39
C LEU A 261 17.41 15.47 8.88
N SER A 262 16.72 14.55 8.20
CA SER A 262 16.37 14.70 6.78
C SER A 262 15.40 15.84 6.52
N GLN A 263 14.42 16.03 7.41
CA GLN A 263 13.46 17.14 7.32
C GLN A 263 14.19 18.48 7.48
N GLN A 264 15.07 18.62 8.46
CA GLN A 264 15.86 19.84 8.64
C GLN A 264 16.67 20.22 7.40
N LEU A 265 17.28 19.24 6.72
CA LEU A 265 17.98 19.47 5.46
C LEU A 265 17.02 19.99 4.37
N THR A 266 15.86 19.36 4.25
CA THR A 266 14.83 19.72 3.26
C THR A 266 14.33 21.14 3.51
N ASP A 267 13.99 21.46 4.76
CA ASP A 267 13.49 22.78 5.17
C ASP A 267 14.55 23.86 4.92
N LYS A 268 15.81 23.62 5.31
CA LYS A 268 16.90 24.57 5.06
C LYS A 268 17.22 24.74 3.57
N SER A 269 17.03 23.70 2.77
CA SER A 269 17.17 23.80 1.32
C SER A 269 16.04 24.62 0.68
N THR A 270 14.81 24.52 1.19
CA THR A 270 13.67 25.34 0.72
C THR A 270 13.75 26.79 1.20
N ASP A 271 14.23 27.02 2.43
CA ASP A 271 14.40 28.35 3.04
C ASP A 271 15.30 29.25 2.16
N ILE A 272 16.27 28.69 1.44
CA ILE A 272 17.14 29.44 0.52
C ILE A 272 16.31 30.19 -0.53
N GLN A 273 15.27 29.56 -1.07
CA GLN A 273 14.41 30.20 -2.06
C GLN A 273 13.64 31.37 -1.43
N GLU A 274 13.02 31.14 -0.27
CA GLU A 274 12.22 32.15 0.42
C GLU A 274 13.08 33.36 0.81
N ASN A 275 14.27 33.12 1.37
CA ASN A 275 15.22 34.16 1.73
C ASN A 275 15.71 34.97 0.51
N ILE A 276 15.94 34.31 -0.64
CA ILE A 276 16.29 35.02 -1.88
C ILE A 276 15.13 35.91 -2.34
N THR A 277 13.89 35.43 -2.28
CA THR A 277 12.71 36.23 -2.69
C THR A 277 12.46 37.43 -1.79
N LEU A 278 12.77 37.31 -0.49
CA LEU A 278 12.67 38.41 0.48
C LEU A 278 13.84 39.39 0.41
N SER A 279 14.94 39.02 -0.26
CA SER A 279 16.11 39.89 -0.42
C SER A 279 15.88 41.00 -1.45
N ASN A 280 16.67 42.07 -1.35
CA ASN A 280 16.66 43.17 -2.34
C ASN A 280 17.39 42.82 -3.65
N TRP A 281 17.16 41.62 -4.19
CA TRP A 281 17.87 41.10 -5.38
C TRP A 281 17.68 41.98 -6.63
N TYR A 282 16.53 42.65 -6.74
CA TYR A 282 16.22 43.59 -7.83
C TYR A 282 17.10 44.86 -7.83
N LYS A 283 17.81 45.15 -6.73
CA LYS A 283 18.77 46.27 -6.64
C LYS A 283 20.21 45.87 -6.98
N MET A 284 20.48 44.59 -7.22
CA MET A 284 21.84 44.08 -7.48
C MET A 284 22.26 44.28 -8.94
N SER A 285 23.55 44.12 -9.23
CA SER A 285 24.08 44.19 -10.60
C SER A 285 23.45 43.12 -11.50
N LEU A 286 23.38 43.38 -12.80
CA LEU A 286 22.72 42.50 -13.78
C LEU A 286 23.37 41.09 -13.87
N ASN A 287 24.67 40.99 -13.61
CA ASN A 287 25.37 39.70 -13.52
C ASN A 287 25.02 38.95 -12.23
N THR A 288 24.90 39.67 -11.11
CA THR A 288 24.48 39.09 -9.83
C THR A 288 23.02 38.62 -9.87
N GLN A 289 22.13 39.37 -10.51
CA GLN A 289 20.72 38.96 -10.71
C GLN A 289 20.60 37.64 -11.47
N LYS A 290 21.40 37.45 -12.53
CA LYS A 290 21.45 36.19 -13.29
C LYS A 290 21.92 35.01 -12.41
N LEU A 291 22.92 35.22 -11.56
CA LEU A 291 23.39 34.20 -10.62
C LEU A 291 22.32 33.86 -9.57
N VAL A 292 21.66 34.88 -9.01
CA VAL A 292 20.57 34.70 -8.04
C VAL A 292 19.43 33.88 -8.65
N ILE A 293 19.03 34.17 -9.90
CA ILE A 293 18.01 33.39 -10.62
C ILE A 293 18.45 31.92 -10.80
N LEU A 294 19.72 31.66 -11.12
CA LEU A 294 20.24 30.29 -11.22
C LEU A 294 20.19 29.56 -9.87
N VAL A 295 20.54 30.25 -8.78
CA VAL A 295 20.43 29.71 -7.42
C VAL A 295 18.96 29.43 -7.06
N THR A 296 18.04 30.33 -7.40
CA THR A 296 16.59 30.14 -7.20
C THR A 296 16.05 28.94 -7.99
N LEU A 297 16.44 28.80 -9.25
CA LEU A 297 16.05 27.65 -10.08
C LEU A 297 16.62 26.34 -9.54
N ARG A 298 17.80 26.37 -8.91
CA ARG A 298 18.39 25.19 -8.28
C ARG A 298 17.71 24.85 -6.95
N SER A 299 17.38 25.84 -6.14
CA SER A 299 16.72 25.65 -4.84
C SER A 299 15.25 25.21 -4.94
N GLN A 300 14.60 25.38 -6.11
CA GLN A 300 13.28 24.79 -6.39
C GLN A 300 13.25 23.26 -6.28
N ARG A 301 14.40 22.59 -6.37
CA ARG A 301 14.53 21.16 -6.07
C ARG A 301 15.20 21.03 -4.71
N PRO A 302 14.44 20.84 -3.62
CA PRO A 302 15.05 20.74 -2.31
C PRO A 302 15.95 19.50 -2.22
N CYS A 303 17.06 19.64 -1.51
CA CYS A 303 17.92 18.51 -1.17
C CYS A 303 17.15 17.57 -0.25
N ARG A 304 16.84 16.36 -0.73
CA ARG A 304 16.05 15.36 -0.01
C ARG A 304 16.82 14.06 0.07
N LEU A 305 16.89 13.48 1.26
CA LEU A 305 17.44 12.14 1.41
C LEU A 305 16.40 11.10 1.01
N THR A 306 16.87 10.08 0.28
CA THR A 306 16.03 8.95 -0.12
C THR A 306 16.59 7.65 0.43
N ALA A 307 15.71 6.86 1.02
CA ALA A 307 15.94 5.47 1.35
C ALA A 307 15.76 4.61 0.09
N GLY A 308 16.85 4.07 -0.43
CA GLY A 308 16.88 3.19 -1.59
C GLY A 308 16.43 3.82 -2.90
N LYS A 309 16.28 5.16 -2.96
CA LYS A 309 15.47 5.87 -3.99
C LYS A 309 13.97 5.48 -4.00
N ILE A 310 13.50 4.82 -2.95
CA ILE A 310 12.14 4.28 -2.81
C ILE A 310 11.27 5.23 -1.96
N VAL A 311 11.82 5.74 -0.85
CA VAL A 311 11.08 6.56 0.13
C VAL A 311 11.90 7.80 0.47
N PHE A 312 11.29 8.98 0.49
CA PHE A 312 11.92 10.20 1.01
C PHE A 312 11.94 10.15 2.53
N LEU A 313 13.09 10.40 3.17
CA LEU A 313 13.11 10.56 4.62
C LEU A 313 12.55 11.95 4.94
N SER A 314 11.42 12.01 5.63
CA SER A 314 10.77 13.26 6.04
C SER A 314 9.97 13.05 7.31
N MET A 315 9.64 14.14 8.01
CA MET A 315 8.70 14.05 9.14
C MET A 315 7.33 13.59 8.69
N GLU A 316 6.93 13.88 7.45
CA GLU A 316 5.75 13.29 6.82
C GLU A 316 5.88 11.78 6.63
N THR A 317 7.08 11.25 6.40
CA THR A 317 7.31 9.81 6.22
C THR A 317 7.38 9.07 7.56
N TYR A 318 7.99 9.68 8.57
CA TYR A 318 7.89 9.23 9.96
C TYR A 318 6.44 9.25 10.43
N ALA A 319 5.74 10.36 10.16
CA ALA A 319 4.32 10.45 10.36
C ALA A 319 3.57 9.46 9.47
N SER A 320 4.07 9.09 8.26
CA SER A 320 3.51 8.11 7.30
C SER A 320 3.67 6.64 7.70
N ALA A 321 4.43 6.34 8.76
CA ALA A 321 4.13 5.15 9.57
C ALA A 321 2.68 5.19 10.10
N ARG A 322 2.02 6.36 9.99
CA ARG A 322 0.60 6.65 9.85
C ARG A 322 0.34 7.32 8.47
N PRO A 323 -0.09 6.57 7.45
CA PRO A 323 0.12 6.88 6.02
C PRO A 323 -0.19 8.34 5.60
N SER A 324 0.79 9.00 4.95
CA SER A 324 0.55 10.26 4.24
C SER A 324 -0.38 10.00 3.05
N MET A 325 -1.38 10.86 2.89
CA MET A 325 -2.40 10.71 1.87
C MET A 325 -1.83 11.07 0.50
N ASN A 326 -1.32 10.08 -0.25
CA ASN A 326 -1.49 10.14 -1.71
C ASN A 326 -2.98 10.44 -1.98
N PHE A 327 -3.32 11.18 -3.03
CA PHE A 327 -4.73 11.45 -3.36
C PHE A 327 -5.58 10.16 -3.37
N PHE A 328 -5.03 9.07 -3.90
CA PHE A 328 -5.65 7.73 -3.91
C PHE A 328 -5.53 6.92 -2.61
N ASN A 329 -4.88 7.46 -1.57
CA ASN A 329 -4.90 6.95 -0.20
C ASN A 329 -6.09 7.53 0.60
N HIS A 330 -6.90 8.40 0.01
CA HIS A 330 -8.16 8.82 0.64
C HIS A 330 -9.12 7.64 0.75
N SER A 331 -9.88 7.57 1.85
CA SER A 331 -10.80 6.46 2.19
C SER A 331 -11.62 5.96 1.00
N HIS A 332 -12.12 6.89 0.17
CA HIS A 332 -12.95 6.60 -1.00
C HIS A 332 -12.27 5.79 -2.11
N TYR A 333 -10.95 5.91 -2.28
CA TYR A 333 -10.21 5.29 -3.39
C TYR A 333 -9.30 4.13 -2.95
N VAL A 334 -9.04 3.99 -1.64
CA VAL A 334 -8.12 2.99 -1.08
C VAL A 334 -8.54 1.57 -1.43
N ALA A 335 -9.84 1.25 -1.37
CA ALA A 335 -10.32 -0.10 -1.66
C ALA A 335 -9.97 -0.52 -3.11
N GLY A 336 -10.35 0.27 -4.11
CA GLY A 336 -10.06 -0.03 -5.51
C GLY A 336 -8.55 -0.03 -5.82
N LYS A 337 -7.79 0.88 -5.21
CA LYS A 337 -6.33 0.88 -5.30
C LYS A 337 -5.71 -0.39 -4.73
N ASN A 338 -6.16 -0.86 -3.56
CA ASN A 338 -5.61 -2.04 -2.93
C ASN A 338 -5.91 -3.30 -3.74
N PHE A 339 -7.13 -3.47 -4.24
CA PHE A 339 -7.49 -4.62 -5.08
C PHE A 339 -6.69 -4.65 -6.39
N THR A 340 -6.58 -3.51 -7.09
CA THR A 340 -5.79 -3.43 -8.34
C THR A 340 -4.28 -3.58 -8.11
N ARG A 341 -3.75 -3.10 -6.98
CA ARG A 341 -2.35 -3.31 -6.59
C ARG A 341 -2.06 -4.78 -6.27
N ALA A 342 -3.00 -5.47 -5.60
CA ALA A 342 -2.88 -6.89 -5.27
C ALA A 342 -2.73 -7.76 -6.54
N ILE A 343 -3.46 -7.42 -7.61
CA ILE A 343 -3.34 -8.13 -8.89
C ILE A 343 -2.21 -7.62 -9.81
N GLY A 344 -1.42 -6.64 -9.34
CA GLY A 344 -0.30 -6.06 -10.09
C GLY A 344 -0.70 -5.12 -11.23
N GLN A 345 -1.95 -4.64 -11.29
CA GLN A 345 -2.47 -3.82 -12.39
C GLN A 345 -2.54 -2.31 -12.06
N TRP A 346 -2.13 -1.90 -10.85
CA TRP A 346 -2.18 -0.48 -10.49
C TRP A 346 -1.16 0.36 -11.29
N PRO A 347 -1.56 1.43 -12.02
CA PRO A 347 -0.68 2.11 -12.97
C PRO A 347 0.50 2.87 -12.37
N TYR A 348 0.40 3.24 -11.09
CA TYR A 348 1.48 3.92 -10.35
C TYR A 348 2.27 2.96 -9.47
N GLN A 349 2.04 1.66 -9.58
CA GLN A 349 2.79 0.64 -8.84
C GLN A 349 4.23 0.55 -9.36
N HIS A 350 5.15 0.20 -8.48
CA HIS A 350 6.54 -0.02 -8.87
C HIS A 350 6.63 -1.17 -9.89
N ARG A 351 7.43 -1.01 -10.94
CA ARG A 351 7.48 -1.94 -12.08
C ARG A 351 7.75 -3.39 -11.66
N TRP A 352 8.61 -3.59 -10.65
CA TRP A 352 8.92 -4.92 -10.16
C TRP A 352 7.77 -5.53 -9.34
N GLU A 353 7.13 -4.75 -8.48
CA GLU A 353 5.95 -5.22 -7.72
C GLU A 353 4.82 -5.61 -8.67
N SER A 354 4.50 -4.75 -9.65
CA SER A 354 3.47 -5.00 -10.65
C SER A 354 3.77 -6.27 -11.46
N ARG A 355 5.03 -6.49 -11.87
CA ARG A 355 5.43 -7.70 -12.60
C ARG A 355 5.37 -8.96 -11.74
N ILE A 356 5.80 -8.90 -10.49
CA ILE A 356 5.76 -10.06 -9.59
C ILE A 356 4.32 -10.42 -9.25
N CYS A 357 3.51 -9.46 -8.80
CA CYS A 357 2.09 -9.69 -8.53
C CYS A 357 1.35 -10.18 -9.77
N GLY A 358 1.61 -9.57 -10.94
CA GLY A 358 1.04 -10.01 -12.21
C GLY A 358 1.46 -11.43 -12.60
N PHE A 359 2.73 -11.78 -12.46
CA PHE A 359 3.23 -13.13 -12.73
C PHE A 359 2.58 -14.17 -11.81
N VAL A 360 2.48 -13.88 -10.50
CA VAL A 360 1.84 -14.77 -9.53
C VAL A 360 0.37 -14.99 -9.88
N ILE A 361 -0.38 -13.91 -10.18
CA ILE A 361 -1.79 -14.02 -10.56
C ILE A 361 -1.94 -14.82 -11.85
N VAL A 362 -1.20 -14.48 -12.91
CA VAL A 362 -1.27 -15.21 -14.18
C VAL A 362 -0.90 -16.69 -14.00
N PHE A 363 0.10 -17.00 -13.16
CA PHE A 363 0.44 -18.37 -12.83
C PHE A 363 -0.72 -19.12 -12.17
N LEU A 364 -1.35 -18.54 -11.14
CA LEU A 364 -2.50 -19.16 -10.46
C LEU A 364 -3.73 -19.31 -11.37
N VAL A 365 -3.99 -18.35 -12.25
CA VAL A 365 -5.11 -18.42 -13.21
C VAL A 365 -4.86 -19.50 -14.26
N THR A 366 -3.65 -19.54 -14.82
CA THR A 366 -3.30 -20.49 -15.88
C THR A 366 -3.20 -21.92 -15.35
N SER A 367 -2.68 -22.10 -14.13
CA SER A 367 -2.65 -23.41 -13.48
C SER A 367 -4.07 -23.94 -13.25
N GLN A 368 -4.99 -23.09 -12.76
CA GLN A 368 -6.40 -23.44 -12.61
C GLN A 368 -7.04 -23.85 -13.94
N PHE A 369 -6.85 -23.03 -14.97
CA PHE A 369 -7.42 -23.29 -16.29
C PHE A 369 -6.92 -24.63 -16.88
N ILE A 370 -5.64 -24.95 -16.68
CA ILE A 370 -5.06 -26.23 -17.12
C ILE A 370 -5.70 -27.40 -16.35
N ALA A 371 -5.85 -27.29 -15.03
CA ALA A 371 -6.46 -28.33 -14.20
C ALA A 371 -7.92 -28.60 -14.58
N GLU A 372 -8.69 -27.56 -14.90
CA GLU A 372 -10.06 -27.68 -15.40
C GLU A 372 -10.11 -28.38 -16.77
N VAL A 373 -9.23 -28.00 -17.71
CA VAL A 373 -9.17 -28.64 -19.03
C VAL A 373 -8.79 -30.12 -18.93
N ILE A 374 -7.81 -30.47 -18.08
CA ILE A 374 -7.43 -31.87 -17.85
C ILE A 374 -8.61 -32.63 -17.22
N GLY A 375 -9.29 -32.04 -16.23
CA GLY A 375 -10.48 -32.63 -15.64
C GLY A 375 -11.54 -32.98 -16.67
N VAL A 376 -11.87 -32.05 -17.58
CA VAL A 376 -12.83 -32.30 -18.67
C VAL A 376 -12.38 -33.43 -19.59
N ILE A 377 -11.09 -33.50 -19.93
CA ILE A 377 -10.55 -34.55 -20.81
C ILE A 377 -10.62 -35.92 -20.14
N VAL A 378 -10.27 -36.01 -18.85
CA VAL A 378 -10.25 -37.27 -18.09
C VAL A 378 -11.67 -37.80 -17.87
N TYR A 379 -12.62 -36.93 -17.56
CA TYR A 379 -14.01 -37.29 -17.26
C TYR A 379 -14.95 -37.10 -18.46
N ILE A 380 -14.43 -37.10 -19.69
CA ILE A 380 -15.21 -36.78 -20.91
C ILE A 380 -16.39 -37.73 -21.15
N ASP A 381 -16.28 -38.98 -20.70
CA ASP A 381 -17.32 -40.00 -20.84
C ASP A 381 -18.49 -39.78 -19.86
N ASP A 382 -18.28 -39.03 -18.78
CA ASP A 382 -19.30 -38.72 -17.78
C ASP A 382 -19.97 -37.37 -18.09
N LYS A 383 -21.18 -37.46 -18.66
CA LYS A 383 -21.96 -36.28 -19.07
C LYS A 383 -22.32 -35.35 -17.91
N GLU A 384 -22.47 -35.87 -16.69
CA GLU A 384 -22.81 -35.04 -15.53
C GLU A 384 -21.61 -34.22 -15.09
N ILE A 385 -20.42 -34.83 -15.04
CA ILE A 385 -19.17 -34.16 -14.69
C ILE A 385 -18.81 -33.10 -15.74
N VAL A 386 -18.94 -33.44 -17.03
CA VAL A 386 -18.71 -32.48 -18.12
C VAL A 386 -19.63 -31.27 -18.00
N LEU A 387 -20.90 -31.48 -17.65
CA LEU A 387 -21.85 -30.39 -17.42
C LEU A 387 -21.47 -29.53 -16.21
N GLU A 388 -20.97 -30.12 -15.13
CA GLU A 388 -20.45 -29.39 -13.96
C GLU A 388 -19.22 -28.53 -14.31
N SER A 389 -18.37 -28.97 -15.22
CA SER A 389 -17.15 -28.24 -15.63
C SER A 389 -17.42 -26.98 -16.48
N VAL A 390 -18.57 -26.88 -17.16
CA VAL A 390 -18.85 -25.75 -18.06
C VAL A 390 -18.89 -24.41 -17.33
N THR A 391 -19.52 -24.35 -16.15
CA THR A 391 -19.66 -23.09 -15.40
C THR A 391 -18.34 -22.54 -14.84
N PRO A 392 -17.44 -23.35 -14.24
CA PRO A 392 -16.07 -22.95 -13.91
C PRO A 392 -15.29 -22.45 -15.13
N PHE A 393 -15.32 -23.18 -16.25
CA PHE A 393 -14.60 -22.80 -17.46
C PHE A 393 -15.05 -21.43 -17.99
N MET A 394 -16.36 -21.20 -18.06
CA MET A 394 -16.92 -19.91 -18.48
C MET A 394 -16.57 -18.79 -17.50
N THR A 395 -16.50 -19.10 -16.20
CA THR A 395 -16.04 -18.16 -15.16
C THR A 395 -14.56 -17.83 -15.34
N ALA A 396 -13.74 -18.80 -15.74
CA ALA A 396 -12.33 -18.57 -16.02
C ALA A 396 -12.13 -17.63 -17.23
N VAL A 397 -12.87 -17.87 -18.32
CA VAL A 397 -12.86 -16.99 -19.51
C VAL A 397 -13.35 -15.59 -19.15
N PHE A 398 -14.40 -15.48 -18.34
CA PHE A 398 -14.92 -14.20 -17.85
C PHE A 398 -13.83 -13.40 -17.09
N CYS A 399 -13.18 -14.00 -16.09
CA CYS A 399 -12.12 -13.34 -15.32
C CYS A 399 -10.91 -12.98 -16.20
N GLY A 400 -10.50 -13.89 -17.08
CA GLY A 400 -9.40 -13.68 -18.03
C GLY A 400 -9.66 -12.51 -18.98
N SER A 401 -10.90 -12.37 -19.47
CA SER A 401 -11.31 -11.25 -20.33
C SER A 401 -11.15 -9.89 -19.63
N LYS A 402 -11.53 -9.80 -18.34
CA LYS A 402 -11.36 -8.58 -17.53
C LYS A 402 -9.89 -8.29 -17.28
N TYR A 403 -9.09 -9.31 -16.96
CA TYR A 403 -7.65 -9.15 -16.76
C TYR A 403 -6.96 -8.61 -18.01
N ILE A 404 -7.23 -9.20 -19.17
CA ILE A 404 -6.68 -8.77 -20.46
C ILE A 404 -7.13 -7.34 -20.79
N ASN A 405 -8.40 -7.00 -20.57
CA ASN A 405 -8.90 -5.64 -20.82
C ASN A 405 -8.12 -4.58 -20.04
N ALA A 406 -7.89 -4.80 -18.74
CA ALA A 406 -7.12 -3.88 -17.91
C ALA A 406 -5.65 -3.76 -18.35
N MET A 407 -5.05 -4.85 -18.83
CA MET A 407 -3.70 -4.79 -19.40
C MET A 407 -3.64 -3.96 -20.70
N LEU A 408 -4.56 -4.20 -21.63
CA LEU A 408 -4.62 -3.49 -22.91
C LEU A 408 -4.90 -2.00 -22.70
N ASN A 409 -5.77 -1.66 -21.75
CA ASN A 409 -6.22 -0.31 -21.49
C ASN A 409 -5.49 0.40 -20.33
N VAL A 410 -4.34 -0.10 -19.88
CA VAL A 410 -3.58 0.50 -18.76
C VAL A 410 -3.28 1.99 -18.95
N LYS A 411 -3.02 2.43 -20.21
CA LYS A 411 -2.77 3.83 -20.55
C LYS A 411 -4.03 4.69 -20.38
N THR A 412 -5.19 4.15 -20.77
CA THR A 412 -6.50 4.83 -20.64
C THR A 412 -6.91 4.90 -19.18
N MET A 413 -6.73 3.81 -18.42
CA MET A 413 -6.94 3.79 -16.98
C MET A 413 -6.09 4.84 -16.26
N LYS A 414 -4.81 4.96 -16.61
CA LYS A 414 -3.93 6.00 -16.05
C LYS A 414 -4.40 7.42 -16.39
N LYS A 415 -4.93 7.64 -17.60
CA LYS A 415 -5.52 8.94 -17.98
C LYS A 415 -6.76 9.26 -17.15
N LEU A 416 -7.65 8.30 -16.93
CA LEU A 416 -8.83 8.47 -16.07
C LEU A 416 -8.42 8.79 -14.63
N LEU A 417 -7.45 8.08 -14.06
CA LEU A 417 -6.93 8.36 -12.72
C LEU A 417 -6.31 9.76 -12.62
N ASN A 418 -5.47 10.15 -13.59
CA ASN A 418 -4.96 11.52 -13.63
C ASN A 418 -6.09 12.56 -13.69
N CYS A 419 -7.19 12.29 -14.42
CA CYS A 419 -8.34 13.18 -14.44
C CYS A 419 -9.01 13.30 -13.07
N LEU A 420 -9.12 12.21 -12.29
CA LEU A 420 -9.65 12.26 -10.92
C LEU A 420 -8.81 13.17 -10.01
N GLU A 421 -7.48 13.02 -10.08
CA GLU A 421 -6.54 13.85 -9.30
C GLU A 421 -6.55 15.31 -9.76
N GLU A 422 -6.56 15.56 -11.07
CA GLU A 422 -6.72 16.92 -11.60
C GLU A 422 -8.06 17.54 -11.19
N ASP A 423 -9.15 16.76 -11.16
CA ASP A 423 -10.48 17.24 -10.79
C ASP A 423 -10.50 17.75 -9.34
N SER A 424 -9.75 17.12 -8.43
CA SER A 424 -9.67 17.62 -7.05
C SER A 424 -9.08 19.03 -6.93
N SER A 425 -8.28 19.46 -7.92
CA SER A 425 -7.75 20.82 -8.00
C SER A 425 -8.68 21.79 -8.75
N ILE A 426 -9.54 21.29 -9.64
CA ILE A 426 -10.45 22.10 -10.47
C ILE A 426 -11.73 22.47 -9.71
N TYR A 427 -12.23 21.56 -8.86
CA TYR A 427 -13.45 21.74 -8.08
C TYR A 427 -13.10 22.19 -6.66
N THR A 428 -13.13 23.50 -6.42
CA THR A 428 -12.71 24.10 -5.15
C THR A 428 -13.88 24.61 -4.29
N SER A 429 -15.08 24.73 -4.86
CA SER A 429 -16.24 25.20 -4.10
C SER A 429 -16.69 24.16 -3.08
N LYS A 430 -17.08 24.60 -1.88
CA LYS A 430 -17.55 23.71 -0.80
C LYS A 430 -18.69 22.80 -1.26
N ASP A 431 -19.65 23.34 -2.00
CA ASP A 431 -20.79 22.56 -2.51
C ASP A 431 -20.39 21.57 -3.62
N GLU A 432 -19.42 21.94 -4.46
CA GLU A 432 -18.91 21.04 -5.50
C GLU A 432 -18.16 19.86 -4.87
N ILE A 433 -17.28 20.15 -3.90
CA ILE A 433 -16.54 19.12 -3.14
C ILE A 433 -17.51 18.22 -2.39
N ARG A 434 -18.58 18.78 -1.80
CA ARG A 434 -19.62 18.01 -1.13
C ARG A 434 -20.28 17.01 -2.08
N ILE A 435 -20.68 17.45 -3.28
CA ILE A 435 -21.27 16.56 -4.29
C ILE A 435 -20.27 15.46 -4.68
N LEU A 436 -19.01 15.81 -4.98
CA LEU A 436 -17.99 14.80 -5.32
C LEU A 436 -17.83 13.75 -4.20
N ASN A 437 -17.77 14.20 -2.95
CA ASN A 437 -17.61 13.31 -1.80
C ASN A 437 -18.84 12.43 -1.54
N GLU A 438 -20.06 12.94 -1.76
CA GLU A 438 -21.29 12.15 -1.63
C GLU A 438 -21.29 10.98 -2.62
N TYR A 439 -20.98 11.22 -3.90
CA TYR A 439 -20.88 10.15 -4.91
C TYR A 439 -19.69 9.21 -4.64
N ALA A 440 -18.55 9.74 -4.17
CA ALA A 440 -17.40 8.92 -3.81
C ALA A 440 -17.70 7.98 -2.62
N HIS A 441 -18.48 8.46 -1.63
CA HIS A 441 -18.93 7.65 -0.50
C HIS A 441 -19.93 6.56 -0.94
N VAL A 442 -20.89 6.91 -1.81
CA VAL A 442 -21.80 5.92 -2.40
C VAL A 442 -21.02 4.87 -3.18
N GLY A 443 -20.03 5.27 -3.99
CA GLY A 443 -19.14 4.36 -4.69
C GLY A 443 -18.36 3.44 -3.75
N GLN A 444 -17.82 3.97 -2.66
CA GLN A 444 -17.12 3.17 -1.65
C GLN A 444 -18.03 2.12 -0.99
N PHE A 445 -19.25 2.52 -0.61
CA PHE A 445 -20.25 1.59 -0.05
C PHE A 445 -20.58 0.47 -1.04
N LEU A 446 -20.79 0.81 -2.32
CA LEU A 446 -21.06 -0.17 -3.37
C LEU A 446 -19.88 -1.13 -3.58
N ILE A 447 -18.64 -0.64 -3.56
CA ILE A 447 -17.44 -1.49 -3.70
C ILE A 447 -17.35 -2.50 -2.56
N TYR A 448 -17.51 -2.07 -1.30
CA TYR A 448 -17.43 -2.99 -0.17
C TYR A 448 -18.59 -3.98 -0.15
N GLY A 449 -19.82 -3.54 -0.40
CA GLY A 449 -20.98 -4.42 -0.49
C GLY A 449 -20.83 -5.46 -1.60
N TYR A 450 -20.40 -5.03 -2.78
CA TYR A 450 -20.14 -5.91 -3.92
C TYR A 450 -18.98 -6.89 -3.65
N ALA A 451 -17.84 -6.42 -3.15
CA ALA A 451 -16.72 -7.28 -2.81
C ALA A 451 -17.10 -8.32 -1.74
N LEU A 452 -17.79 -7.90 -0.68
CA LEU A 452 -18.26 -8.78 0.38
C LEU A 452 -19.17 -9.88 -0.19
N SER A 453 -20.16 -9.51 -1.01
CA SER A 453 -21.08 -10.47 -1.61
C SER A 453 -20.40 -11.53 -2.49
N ILE A 454 -19.40 -11.13 -3.29
CA ILE A 454 -18.62 -12.06 -4.13
C ILE A 454 -17.74 -12.97 -3.27
N TYR A 455 -17.00 -12.42 -2.30
CA TYR A 455 -16.13 -13.22 -1.45
C TYR A 455 -16.92 -14.20 -0.58
N VAL A 456 -18.07 -13.79 -0.04
CA VAL A 456 -18.96 -14.69 0.71
C VAL A 456 -19.49 -15.81 -0.19
N ALA A 457 -19.97 -15.49 -1.40
CA ALA A 457 -20.41 -16.50 -2.36
C ALA A 457 -19.29 -17.49 -2.71
N THR A 458 -18.05 -17.01 -2.85
CA THR A 458 -16.86 -17.83 -3.08
C THR A 458 -16.61 -18.80 -1.94
N ILE A 459 -16.60 -18.28 -0.71
CA ILE A 459 -16.32 -19.09 0.48
C ILE A 459 -17.38 -20.19 0.63
N VAL A 460 -18.66 -19.85 0.44
CA VAL A 460 -19.75 -20.84 0.48
C VAL A 460 -19.58 -21.90 -0.60
N PHE A 461 -19.21 -21.51 -1.82
CA PHE A 461 -18.96 -22.46 -2.91
C PHE A 461 -17.77 -23.39 -2.61
N MET A 462 -16.67 -22.85 -2.08
CA MET A 462 -15.46 -23.64 -1.78
C MET A 462 -15.64 -24.56 -0.57
N THR A 463 -16.43 -24.16 0.41
CA THR A 463 -16.65 -24.94 1.64
C THR A 463 -17.68 -26.05 1.48
N GLU A 464 -18.40 -26.10 0.36
CA GLU A 464 -19.40 -27.12 0.04
C GLU A 464 -18.94 -28.58 0.28
N PRO A 465 -17.78 -29.05 -0.24
CA PRO A 465 -17.33 -30.42 -0.02
C PRO A 465 -16.89 -30.73 1.41
N LEU A 466 -16.60 -29.70 2.21
CA LEU A 466 -16.22 -29.88 3.62
C LEU A 466 -17.44 -30.02 4.53
N LEU A 467 -18.57 -29.41 4.17
CA LEU A 467 -19.79 -29.39 4.98
C LEU A 467 -20.21 -30.78 5.51
N PRO A 468 -20.34 -31.84 4.69
CA PRO A 468 -20.69 -33.17 5.20
C PRO A 468 -19.62 -33.77 6.14
N LYS A 469 -18.33 -33.47 5.96
CA LYS A 469 -17.28 -33.93 6.89
C LYS A 469 -17.40 -33.25 8.25
N TRP A 470 -17.71 -31.96 8.28
CA TRP A 470 -17.97 -31.22 9.51
C TRP A 470 -19.21 -31.74 10.23
N ILE A 471 -20.30 -32.02 9.50
CA ILE A 471 -21.52 -32.60 10.08
C ILE A 471 -21.20 -33.97 10.71
N ASN A 472 -20.49 -34.85 10.00
CA ASN A 472 -20.13 -36.15 10.56
C ASN A 472 -19.21 -36.05 11.77
N PHE A 473 -18.28 -35.09 11.78
CA PHE A 473 -17.41 -34.83 12.92
C PHE A 473 -18.20 -34.31 14.14
N ILE A 474 -19.11 -33.34 13.95
CA ILE A 474 -19.89 -32.71 15.03
C ILE A 474 -20.91 -33.68 15.62
N PHE A 475 -21.62 -34.43 14.77
CA PHE A 475 -22.65 -35.38 15.19
C PHE A 475 -22.11 -36.79 15.45
N HIS A 476 -20.78 -36.99 15.39
CA HIS A 476 -20.12 -38.28 15.56
C HIS A 476 -20.72 -39.40 14.68
N LEU A 477 -21.09 -39.07 13.43
CA LEU A 477 -21.61 -40.04 12.47
C LEU A 477 -20.42 -40.85 11.91
N ASN A 478 -20.46 -42.18 12.07
CA ASN A 478 -19.40 -43.11 11.61
C ASN A 478 -19.40 -43.37 10.09
N GLU A 479 -19.87 -42.41 9.29
CA GLU A 479 -19.91 -42.53 7.83
C GLU A 479 -18.64 -41.94 7.20
N THR A 480 -18.00 -42.72 6.34
CA THR A 480 -16.83 -42.30 5.56
C THR A 480 -17.27 -41.47 4.35
N VAL A 481 -17.19 -40.14 4.48
CA VAL A 481 -17.53 -39.22 3.37
C VAL A 481 -16.38 -39.19 2.35
N PRO A 482 -16.63 -39.44 1.05
CA PRO A 482 -15.58 -39.38 0.04
C PRO A 482 -15.02 -37.96 -0.13
N ASN A 483 -13.73 -37.89 -0.44
CA ASN A 483 -13.05 -36.64 -0.78
C ASN A 483 -13.51 -36.17 -2.17
N ARG A 484 -14.29 -35.08 -2.22
CA ARG A 484 -14.74 -34.42 -3.45
C ARG A 484 -14.21 -33.00 -3.51
N TYR A 485 -14.00 -32.49 -4.73
CA TYR A 485 -13.61 -31.10 -4.97
C TYR A 485 -14.86 -30.27 -5.34
N PRO A 486 -14.87 -28.95 -5.09
CA PRO A 486 -16.00 -28.07 -5.43
C PRO A 486 -16.27 -28.00 -6.94
N VAL A 487 -15.22 -28.25 -7.73
CA VAL A 487 -15.21 -28.27 -9.18
C VAL A 487 -14.54 -29.56 -9.66
N PRO A 488 -15.05 -30.19 -10.73
CA PRO A 488 -14.35 -31.29 -11.39
C PRO A 488 -13.02 -30.82 -12.02
N ILE A 489 -11.93 -31.16 -11.33
CA ILE A 489 -10.55 -30.91 -11.74
C ILE A 489 -9.79 -32.23 -11.73
N ASP A 490 -8.69 -32.32 -12.50
CA ASP A 490 -7.76 -33.44 -12.35
C ASP A 490 -6.30 -33.00 -12.53
N TRP A 491 -5.46 -33.37 -11.57
CA TRP A 491 -4.02 -33.18 -11.62
C TRP A 491 -3.37 -34.52 -11.96
N TYR A 492 -3.38 -34.90 -13.24
CA TYR A 492 -2.90 -36.19 -13.78
C TYR A 492 -1.56 -36.71 -13.19
N ILE A 493 -0.68 -35.81 -12.74
CA ILE A 493 0.65 -36.11 -12.19
C ILE A 493 0.63 -36.37 -10.67
N ILE A 494 -0.37 -35.87 -9.95
CA ILE A 494 -0.45 -35.86 -8.48
C ILE A 494 -1.61 -36.74 -8.03
N ASP A 495 -1.34 -37.69 -7.14
CA ASP A 495 -2.41 -38.48 -6.51
C ASP A 495 -3.30 -37.60 -5.61
N MET A 496 -4.47 -37.25 -6.13
CA MET A 496 -5.44 -36.38 -5.47
C MET A 496 -6.09 -37.04 -4.24
N LYS A 497 -6.13 -38.37 -4.16
CA LYS A 497 -6.69 -39.07 -2.98
C LYS A 497 -5.74 -38.95 -1.80
N LYS A 498 -4.43 -39.10 -2.04
CA LYS A 498 -3.39 -39.02 -1.01
C LYS A 498 -3.14 -37.58 -0.53
N ASN A 499 -3.22 -36.60 -1.45
CA ASN A 499 -2.86 -35.20 -1.19
C ASN A 499 -4.08 -34.26 -1.16
N PHE A 500 -5.23 -34.73 -0.68
CA PHE A 500 -6.49 -33.96 -0.73
C PHE A 500 -6.41 -32.56 -0.11
N TYR A 501 -5.97 -32.44 1.15
CA TYR A 501 -5.95 -31.17 1.88
C TYR A 501 -5.03 -30.09 1.28
N PRO A 502 -3.75 -30.35 0.96
CA PRO A 502 -2.89 -29.33 0.36
C PRO A 502 -3.39 -28.90 -1.01
N LEU A 503 -3.91 -29.82 -1.82
CA LEU A 503 -4.45 -29.50 -3.14
C LEU A 503 -5.73 -28.67 -3.02
N PHE A 504 -6.63 -29.01 -2.10
CA PHE A 504 -7.83 -28.23 -1.82
C PHE A 504 -7.51 -26.78 -1.39
N CYS A 505 -6.49 -26.58 -0.55
CA CYS A 505 -6.03 -25.24 -0.18
C CYS A 505 -5.47 -24.46 -1.37
N TYR A 506 -4.72 -25.13 -2.25
CA TYR A 506 -4.17 -24.53 -3.47
C TYR A 506 -5.27 -24.11 -4.45
N GLU A 507 -6.25 -24.97 -4.70
CA GLU A 507 -7.41 -24.69 -5.55
C GLU A 507 -8.25 -23.51 -5.00
N SER A 508 -8.48 -23.51 -3.68
CA SER A 508 -9.17 -22.40 -3.01
C SER A 508 -8.45 -21.07 -3.21
N LEU A 509 -7.10 -21.08 -3.15
CA LEU A 509 -6.28 -19.90 -3.41
C LEU A 509 -6.38 -19.44 -4.87
N CYS A 510 -6.40 -20.37 -5.83
CA CYS A 510 -6.53 -20.06 -7.25
C CYS A 510 -7.87 -19.39 -7.56
N TYR A 511 -8.98 -19.91 -7.02
CA TYR A 511 -10.29 -19.28 -7.18
C TYR A 511 -10.41 -17.92 -6.47
N LEU A 512 -9.82 -17.77 -5.28
CA LEU A 512 -9.74 -16.46 -4.62
C LEU A 512 -8.97 -15.44 -5.46
N ALA A 513 -7.87 -15.86 -6.11
CA ALA A 513 -7.12 -15.01 -7.02
C ALA A 513 -7.98 -14.60 -8.23
N MET A 514 -8.68 -15.55 -8.85
CA MET A 514 -9.60 -15.30 -9.97
C MET A 514 -10.68 -14.27 -9.64
N LEU A 515 -11.31 -14.39 -8.47
CA LEU A 515 -12.39 -13.49 -8.08
C LEU A 515 -11.87 -12.13 -7.62
N THR A 516 -10.64 -12.08 -7.10
CA THR A 516 -9.95 -10.81 -6.81
C THR A 516 -9.69 -10.02 -8.09
N ILE A 517 -9.43 -10.67 -9.25
CA ILE A 517 -9.34 -9.99 -10.55
C ILE A 517 -10.66 -9.30 -10.90
N THR A 518 -11.78 -9.99 -10.74
CA THR A 518 -13.12 -9.44 -11.02
C THR A 518 -13.42 -8.27 -10.10
N VAL A 519 -13.26 -8.45 -8.78
CA VAL A 519 -13.49 -7.39 -7.79
C VAL A 519 -12.59 -6.18 -8.04
N ALA A 520 -11.32 -6.38 -8.39
CA ALA A 520 -10.40 -5.29 -8.70
C ALA A 520 -10.88 -4.49 -9.93
N ASN A 521 -11.22 -5.15 -11.02
CA ASN A 521 -11.67 -4.48 -12.24
C ASN A 521 -12.99 -3.72 -12.05
N ASP A 522 -13.93 -4.30 -11.32
CA ASP A 522 -15.24 -3.71 -11.09
C ASP A 522 -15.19 -2.59 -10.07
N SER A 523 -14.31 -2.70 -9.08
CA SER A 523 -14.07 -1.59 -8.15
C SER A 523 -13.57 -0.34 -8.88
N MET A 524 -12.68 -0.49 -9.87
CA MET A 524 -12.23 0.63 -10.71
C MET A 524 -13.36 1.17 -11.58
N PHE A 525 -14.17 0.29 -12.15
CA PHE A 525 -15.34 0.69 -12.93
C PHE A 525 -16.29 1.54 -12.07
N ILE A 526 -16.65 1.09 -10.86
CA ILE A 526 -17.51 1.81 -9.92
C ILE A 526 -16.92 3.18 -9.58
N ILE A 527 -15.62 3.26 -9.26
CA ILE A 527 -14.95 4.53 -8.95
C ILE A 527 -15.09 5.51 -10.12
N PHE A 528 -14.74 5.08 -11.33
CA PHE A 528 -14.79 5.96 -12.49
C PHE A 528 -16.22 6.37 -12.82
N LEU A 529 -17.18 5.44 -12.75
CA LEU A 529 -18.55 5.75 -13.09
C LEU A 529 -19.20 6.69 -12.09
N GLN A 530 -19.00 6.47 -10.78
CA GLN A 530 -19.50 7.36 -9.74
C GLN A 530 -18.88 8.75 -9.86
N HIS A 531 -17.59 8.83 -10.20
CA HIS A 531 -16.94 10.11 -10.51
C HIS A 531 -17.57 10.78 -11.74
N ALA A 532 -17.84 10.04 -12.82
CA ALA A 532 -18.51 10.58 -14.00
C ALA A 532 -19.92 11.12 -13.68
N CYS A 533 -20.70 10.39 -12.89
CA CYS A 533 -22.00 10.84 -12.37
C CYS A 533 -21.86 12.10 -11.52
N ALA A 534 -20.85 12.17 -10.64
CA ALA A 534 -20.58 13.33 -9.82
C ALA A 534 -20.26 14.58 -10.67
N LEU A 535 -19.45 14.43 -11.72
CA LEU A 535 -19.12 15.53 -12.64
C LEU A 535 -20.39 16.10 -13.31
N PHE A 536 -21.31 15.24 -13.74
CA PHE A 536 -22.60 15.68 -14.29
C PHE A 536 -23.50 16.32 -13.22
N ALA A 537 -23.56 15.76 -12.02
CA ALA A 537 -24.32 16.33 -10.90
C ALA A 537 -23.82 17.72 -10.49
N VAL A 538 -22.49 17.95 -10.50
CA VAL A 538 -21.92 19.27 -10.26
C VAL A 538 -22.33 20.26 -11.35
N VAL A 539 -22.30 19.85 -12.62
CA VAL A 539 -22.74 20.70 -13.73
C VAL A 539 -24.23 21.06 -13.59
N GLN A 540 -25.08 20.08 -13.24
CA GLN A 540 -26.50 20.32 -12.97
C GLN A 540 -26.69 21.35 -11.84
N TYR A 541 -25.98 21.18 -10.72
CA TYR A 541 -26.01 22.10 -9.57
C TYR A 541 -25.58 23.52 -9.96
N GLN A 542 -24.50 23.66 -10.74
CA GLN A 542 -24.05 24.97 -11.22
C GLN A 542 -25.08 25.62 -12.14
N LEU A 543 -25.71 24.84 -13.01
CA LEU A 543 -26.72 25.34 -13.95
C LEU A 543 -27.97 25.86 -13.23
N GLU A 544 -28.39 25.19 -12.16
CA GLU A 544 -29.57 25.59 -11.39
C GLU A 544 -29.32 26.86 -10.55
N ASN A 545 -28.12 27.00 -9.97
CA ASN A 545 -27.78 28.12 -9.08
C ASN A 545 -27.21 29.37 -9.79
N LEU A 546 -27.08 29.32 -11.12
CA LEU A 546 -26.52 30.37 -11.99
C LEU A 546 -27.11 31.78 -11.81
N LEU A 547 -28.35 31.92 -11.37
CA LEU A 547 -29.01 33.22 -11.18
C LEU A 547 -29.54 33.44 -9.77
N ARG A 548 -29.33 32.45 -8.89
CA ARG A 548 -29.76 32.49 -7.48
C ARG A 548 -28.62 32.91 -6.55
N ARG A 549 -27.38 32.88 -7.04
CA ARG A 549 -26.19 33.39 -6.32
C ARG A 549 -26.36 34.89 -6.06
N GLN A 550 -26.24 35.33 -4.81
CA GLN A 550 -26.26 36.75 -4.43
C GLN A 550 -24.86 37.38 -4.46
N ASP A 551 -23.80 36.59 -4.70
CA ASP A 551 -22.41 37.02 -4.56
C ASP A 551 -21.81 37.68 -5.82
N TRP A 552 -22.59 37.96 -6.87
CA TRP A 552 -22.07 38.59 -8.10
C TRP A 552 -21.45 39.97 -7.83
N GLU A 553 -22.01 40.70 -6.87
CA GLU A 553 -21.55 42.03 -6.46
C GLU A 553 -20.17 41.96 -5.78
N LYS A 554 -19.93 40.94 -4.93
CA LYS A 554 -18.62 40.70 -4.29
C LYS A 554 -17.52 40.35 -5.30
N GLU A 555 -17.84 39.60 -6.35
CA GLU A 555 -16.85 39.32 -7.41
C GLU A 555 -16.60 40.55 -8.30
N LEU A 556 -17.57 41.45 -8.47
CA LEU A 556 -17.38 42.72 -9.14
C LEU A 556 -16.45 43.65 -8.34
N GLU A 557 -16.63 43.70 -7.02
CA GLU A 557 -15.79 44.47 -6.07
C GLU A 557 -14.32 44.02 -6.05
N SER A 558 -14.03 42.78 -6.48
CA SER A 558 -12.65 42.28 -6.62
C SER A 558 -11.85 42.96 -7.73
N GLY A 559 -12.47 43.82 -8.54
CA GLY A 559 -11.84 44.59 -9.62
C GLY A 559 -11.47 43.78 -10.86
N LYS A 560 -11.72 42.46 -10.88
CA LYS A 560 -11.42 41.58 -12.03
C LYS A 560 -12.35 41.78 -13.22
N PHE A 561 -13.57 42.27 -13.01
CA PHE A 561 -14.58 42.42 -14.05
C PHE A 561 -15.17 43.83 -14.02
N ARG A 562 -15.57 44.35 -15.19
CA ARG A 562 -16.14 45.71 -15.32
C ARG A 562 -17.66 45.75 -15.19
N LYS A 563 -18.34 44.62 -15.45
CA LYS A 563 -19.80 44.51 -15.43
C LYS A 563 -20.23 43.15 -14.86
N ILE A 564 -21.37 43.14 -14.18
CA ILE A 564 -22.01 41.90 -13.66
C ILE A 564 -22.28 40.90 -14.80
N SER A 565 -22.63 41.40 -15.99
CA SER A 565 -22.81 40.58 -17.19
C SER A 565 -21.57 39.77 -17.56
N ASP A 566 -20.38 40.31 -17.30
CA ASP A 566 -19.11 39.66 -17.64
C ASP A 566 -18.76 38.58 -16.62
N VAL A 567 -19.11 38.80 -15.34
CA VAL A 567 -19.01 37.80 -14.28
C VAL A 567 -19.92 36.61 -14.57
N GLN A 568 -21.20 36.89 -14.89
CA GLN A 568 -22.18 35.86 -15.25
C GLN A 568 -21.75 35.06 -16.48
N TYR A 569 -21.22 35.74 -17.51
CA TYR A 569 -20.70 35.09 -18.71
C TYR A 569 -19.50 34.19 -18.40
N ASN A 570 -18.53 34.66 -17.60
CA ASN A 570 -17.35 33.88 -17.26
C ASN A 570 -17.71 32.64 -16.42
N TYR A 571 -18.61 32.78 -15.45
CA TYR A 571 -19.12 31.64 -14.68
C TYR A 571 -19.80 30.61 -15.59
N TYR A 572 -20.63 31.07 -16.54
CA TYR A 572 -21.26 30.19 -17.53
C TYR A 572 -20.22 29.46 -18.40
N MET A 573 -19.20 30.19 -18.88
CA MET A 573 -18.09 29.61 -19.63
C MET A 573 -17.35 28.53 -18.81
N MET A 574 -17.17 28.71 -17.51
CA MET A 574 -16.60 27.69 -16.62
C MET A 574 -17.51 26.45 -16.52
N CYS A 575 -18.83 26.64 -16.42
CA CYS A 575 -19.79 25.54 -16.41
C CYS A 575 -19.74 24.71 -17.71
N ILE A 576 -19.67 25.36 -18.88
CA ILE A 576 -19.50 24.67 -20.18
C ILE A 576 -18.19 23.88 -20.21
N LYS A 577 -17.09 24.46 -19.71
CA LYS A 577 -15.79 23.77 -19.65
C LYS A 577 -15.89 22.51 -18.77
N LYS A 578 -16.58 22.59 -17.63
CA LYS A 578 -16.84 21.44 -16.74
C LYS A 578 -17.73 20.40 -17.41
N HIS A 579 -18.81 20.80 -18.10
CA HIS A 579 -19.66 19.89 -18.88
C HIS A 579 -18.89 19.16 -19.99
N LYS A 580 -18.05 19.88 -20.75
CA LYS A 580 -17.19 19.28 -21.77
C LYS A 580 -16.19 18.29 -21.17
N ARG A 581 -15.68 18.57 -19.97
CA ARG A 581 -14.78 17.69 -19.23
C ARG A 581 -15.52 16.42 -18.77
N ALA A 582 -16.73 16.52 -18.24
CA ALA A 582 -17.59 15.38 -17.89
C ALA A 582 -17.87 14.47 -19.09
N ILE A 583 -18.25 15.04 -20.25
CA ILE A 583 -18.46 14.29 -21.49
C ILE A 583 -17.17 13.57 -21.94
N LYS A 584 -16.02 14.27 -21.87
CA LYS A 584 -14.73 13.67 -22.24
C LYS A 584 -14.38 12.51 -21.31
N PHE A 585 -14.63 12.66 -20.02
CA PHE A 585 -14.42 11.61 -19.03
C PHE A 585 -15.29 10.38 -19.31
N ALA A 586 -16.61 10.58 -19.51
CA ALA A 586 -17.54 9.50 -19.84
C ALA A 586 -17.16 8.76 -21.15
N LYS A 587 -16.68 9.49 -22.16
CA LYS A 587 -16.21 8.87 -23.41
C LYS A 587 -14.94 8.03 -23.21
N LEU A 588 -13.98 8.51 -22.42
CA LEU A 588 -12.78 7.73 -22.09
C LEU A 588 -13.12 6.47 -21.29
N LEU A 589 -14.14 6.55 -20.44
CA LEU A 589 -14.66 5.42 -19.69
C LEU A 589 -15.34 4.38 -20.60
N GLU A 590 -16.17 4.82 -21.55
CA GLU A 590 -16.77 3.96 -22.57
C GLU A 590 -15.70 3.26 -23.42
N ASP A 591 -14.75 4.02 -23.96
CA ASP A 591 -13.65 3.49 -24.78
C ASP A 591 -12.84 2.41 -24.05
N MET A 592 -12.75 2.49 -22.71
CA MET A 592 -12.01 1.53 -21.88
C MET A 592 -12.75 0.20 -21.67
N TYR A 593 -14.08 0.21 -21.60
CA TYR A 593 -14.87 -0.99 -21.25
C TYR A 593 -15.71 -1.54 -22.39
N ILE A 594 -15.79 -0.87 -23.54
CA ILE A 594 -16.69 -1.23 -24.64
C ILE A 594 -16.61 -2.71 -25.09
N TRP A 595 -15.40 -3.21 -25.32
CA TRP A 595 -15.17 -4.60 -25.74
C TRP A 595 -15.30 -5.58 -24.57
N CYS A 596 -14.85 -5.17 -23.39
CA CYS A 596 -14.99 -5.96 -22.16
C CYS A 596 -16.46 -6.25 -21.85
N PHE A 597 -17.32 -5.25 -21.87
CA PHE A 597 -18.75 -5.41 -21.64
C PHE A 597 -19.44 -6.27 -22.70
N GLY A 598 -19.02 -6.19 -23.97
CA GLY A 598 -19.52 -7.08 -25.02
C GLY A 598 -19.29 -8.55 -24.69
N VAL A 599 -18.06 -8.90 -24.31
CA VAL A 599 -17.69 -10.28 -23.93
C VAL A 599 -18.36 -10.69 -22.62
N VAL A 600 -18.32 -9.83 -21.61
CA VAL A 600 -18.87 -10.06 -20.27
C VAL A 600 -20.38 -10.33 -20.30
N ILE A 601 -21.16 -9.54 -21.05
CA ILE A 601 -22.61 -9.76 -21.17
C ILE A 601 -22.91 -11.11 -21.84
N GLY A 602 -22.20 -11.44 -22.91
CA GLY A 602 -22.39 -12.71 -23.61
C GLY A 602 -22.11 -13.91 -22.70
N ILE A 603 -20.96 -13.91 -22.03
CA ILE A 603 -20.58 -14.98 -21.10
C ILE A 603 -21.53 -15.03 -19.90
N ASN A 604 -21.92 -13.90 -19.32
CA ASN A 604 -22.85 -13.86 -18.18
C ASN A 604 -24.24 -14.42 -18.55
N THR A 605 -24.74 -14.14 -19.76
CA THR A 605 -26.01 -14.71 -20.27
C THR A 605 -25.94 -16.24 -20.34
N LEU A 606 -24.83 -16.79 -20.87
CA LEU A 606 -24.62 -18.23 -20.94
C LEU A 606 -24.46 -18.82 -19.53
N LEU A 607 -23.68 -18.18 -18.66
CA LEU A 607 -23.48 -18.60 -17.27
C LEU A 607 -24.80 -18.76 -16.52
N ILE A 608 -25.70 -17.77 -16.57
CA ILE A 608 -27.03 -17.84 -15.93
C ILE A 608 -27.84 -19.02 -16.49
N SER A 609 -27.74 -19.29 -17.79
CA SER A 609 -28.48 -20.37 -18.45
C SER A 609 -27.99 -21.75 -18.00
N PHE A 610 -26.66 -21.95 -17.95
CA PHE A 610 -26.05 -23.20 -17.51
C PHE A 610 -26.20 -23.44 -16.00
N THR A 611 -26.13 -22.39 -15.18
CA THR A 611 -26.37 -22.54 -13.72
C THR A 611 -27.83 -22.88 -13.42
N ALA A 612 -28.78 -22.31 -14.17
CA ALA A 612 -30.18 -22.70 -14.08
C ALA A 612 -30.38 -24.18 -14.47
N LEU A 613 -29.69 -24.66 -15.51
CA LEU A 613 -29.71 -26.07 -15.91
C LEU A 613 -29.17 -26.97 -14.79
N GLN A 614 -27.99 -26.64 -14.24
CA GLN A 614 -27.37 -27.37 -13.12
C GLN A 614 -28.29 -27.41 -11.89
N LEU A 615 -29.01 -26.33 -11.61
CA LEU A 615 -29.98 -26.27 -10.53
C LEU A 615 -31.12 -27.27 -10.72
N THR A 616 -31.56 -27.51 -11.96
CA THR A 616 -32.65 -28.46 -12.25
C THR A 616 -32.21 -29.92 -12.38
N THR A 617 -30.99 -30.19 -12.84
CA THR A 617 -30.50 -31.55 -13.08
C THR A 617 -29.91 -32.19 -11.82
N GLN A 618 -29.37 -31.39 -10.90
CA GLN A 618 -28.64 -31.87 -9.73
C GLN A 618 -29.39 -31.67 -8.41
N THR A 619 -30.72 -31.80 -8.42
CA THR A 619 -31.59 -31.52 -7.27
C THR A 619 -31.55 -32.57 -6.15
N SER A 620 -30.62 -33.54 -6.18
CA SER A 620 -30.64 -34.67 -5.24
C SER A 620 -30.34 -34.28 -3.79
N THR A 621 -29.61 -33.18 -3.55
CA THR A 621 -29.17 -32.77 -2.20
C THR A 621 -29.40 -31.29 -1.93
N ILE A 622 -29.94 -30.93 -0.75
CA ILE A 622 -30.14 -29.53 -0.29
C ILE A 622 -28.87 -28.69 -0.47
N ARG A 623 -27.71 -29.29 -0.25
CA ARG A 623 -26.39 -28.67 -0.41
C ARG A 623 -26.12 -28.14 -1.83
N GLN A 624 -26.44 -28.93 -2.86
CA GLN A 624 -26.27 -28.54 -4.27
C GLN A 624 -27.23 -27.41 -4.64
N ILE A 625 -28.47 -27.47 -4.15
CA ILE A 625 -29.47 -26.41 -4.36
C ILE A 625 -28.96 -25.08 -3.79
N VAL A 626 -28.46 -25.07 -2.55
CA VAL A 626 -27.92 -23.87 -1.91
C VAL A 626 -26.72 -23.32 -2.69
N LYS A 627 -25.78 -24.19 -3.10
CA LYS A 627 -24.58 -23.82 -3.89
C LYS A 627 -24.97 -23.09 -5.19
N TYR A 628 -25.81 -23.70 -6.02
CA TYR A 628 -26.16 -23.14 -7.33
C TYR A 628 -27.09 -21.93 -7.22
N THR A 629 -27.95 -21.86 -6.21
CA THR A 629 -28.81 -20.69 -5.97
C THR A 629 -27.96 -19.46 -5.59
N ILE A 630 -26.99 -19.62 -4.69
CA ILE A 630 -26.07 -18.53 -4.31
C ILE A 630 -25.27 -18.09 -5.53
N PHE A 631 -24.74 -19.03 -6.31
CA PHE A 631 -23.96 -18.72 -7.50
C PHE A 631 -24.80 -17.97 -8.56
N ALA A 632 -26.03 -18.41 -8.84
CA ALA A 632 -26.96 -17.72 -9.75
C ALA A 632 -27.30 -16.31 -9.24
N SER A 633 -27.54 -16.16 -7.93
CA SER A 633 -27.81 -14.84 -7.32
C SER A 633 -26.63 -13.87 -7.48
N ALA A 634 -25.39 -14.37 -7.34
CA ALA A 634 -24.19 -13.57 -7.53
C ALA A 634 -24.00 -13.13 -8.99
N GLN A 635 -24.28 -14.01 -9.96
CA GLN A 635 -24.24 -13.70 -11.39
C GLN A 635 -25.26 -12.62 -11.78
N MET A 636 -26.49 -12.75 -11.28
CA MET A 636 -27.56 -11.77 -11.50
C MET A 636 -27.22 -10.42 -10.88
N MET A 637 -26.71 -10.43 -9.63
CA MET A 637 -26.32 -9.22 -8.93
C MET A 637 -25.16 -8.51 -9.64
N HIS A 638 -24.17 -9.23 -10.15
CA HIS A 638 -23.09 -8.67 -10.97
C HIS A 638 -23.66 -7.91 -12.18
N LEU A 639 -24.50 -8.56 -12.98
CA LEU A 639 -25.09 -7.96 -14.17
C LEU A 639 -25.99 -6.76 -13.83
N PHE A 640 -26.75 -6.86 -12.74
CA PHE A 640 -27.58 -5.78 -12.21
C PHE A 640 -26.73 -4.56 -11.87
N CYS A 641 -25.63 -4.74 -11.14
CA CYS A 641 -24.72 -3.66 -10.78
C CYS A 641 -24.21 -2.92 -12.04
N ASP A 642 -23.71 -3.66 -13.05
CA ASP A 642 -23.21 -3.06 -14.29
C ASP A 642 -24.27 -2.23 -15.02
N CYS A 643 -25.48 -2.78 -15.17
CA CYS A 643 -26.57 -2.13 -15.88
C CYS A 643 -27.17 -0.94 -15.11
N TYR A 644 -27.39 -1.09 -13.80
CA TYR A 644 -27.94 -0.03 -12.95
C TYR A 644 -27.00 1.17 -12.85
N LEU A 645 -25.71 0.90 -12.66
CA LEU A 645 -24.69 1.93 -12.60
C LEU A 645 -24.60 2.68 -13.94
N SER A 646 -24.58 1.96 -15.06
CA SER A 646 -24.56 2.57 -16.40
C SER A 646 -25.83 3.39 -16.71
N GLN A 647 -26.99 2.96 -16.21
CA GLN A 647 -28.24 3.71 -16.30
C GLN A 647 -28.15 5.05 -15.56
N GLN A 648 -27.59 5.07 -14.34
CA GLN A 648 -27.42 6.32 -13.58
C GLN A 648 -26.60 7.36 -14.35
N LEU A 649 -25.52 6.95 -15.03
CA LEU A 649 -24.72 7.86 -15.86
C LEU A 649 -25.56 8.45 -16.99
N THR A 650 -26.36 7.61 -17.65
CA THR A 650 -27.24 8.01 -18.75
C THR A 650 -28.28 9.02 -18.28
N ASP A 651 -28.92 8.75 -17.14
CA ASP A 651 -29.94 9.60 -16.54
C ASP A 651 -29.34 10.96 -16.14
N LYS A 652 -28.19 10.96 -15.46
CA LYS A 652 -27.49 12.21 -15.08
C LYS A 652 -27.04 13.03 -16.29
N SER A 653 -26.62 12.38 -17.36
CA SER A 653 -26.29 13.09 -18.59
C SER A 653 -27.53 13.69 -19.28
N ASN A 654 -28.68 13.03 -19.20
CA ASN A 654 -29.92 13.47 -19.83
C ASN A 654 -30.60 14.61 -19.05
N ASP A 655 -30.56 14.52 -17.72
CA ASP A 655 -31.17 15.50 -16.80
C ASP A 655 -30.61 16.92 -16.93
N ILE A 656 -29.44 17.09 -17.54
CA ILE A 656 -28.83 18.41 -17.79
C ILE A 656 -29.82 19.35 -18.50
N GLN A 657 -30.56 18.85 -19.50
CA GLN A 657 -31.55 19.66 -20.21
C GLN A 657 -32.62 20.19 -19.25
N LYS A 658 -33.12 19.34 -18.35
CA LYS A 658 -34.13 19.69 -17.36
C LYS A 658 -33.61 20.78 -16.41
N HIS A 659 -32.39 20.64 -15.90
CA HIS A 659 -31.79 21.66 -15.03
C HIS A 659 -31.53 22.99 -15.76
N ILE A 660 -31.19 22.96 -17.05
CA ILE A 660 -31.12 24.18 -17.87
C ILE A 660 -32.50 24.83 -17.98
N THR A 661 -33.56 24.07 -18.25
CA THR A 661 -34.91 24.66 -18.37
C THR A 661 -35.43 25.24 -17.06
N LEU A 662 -35.04 24.68 -15.91
CA LEU A 662 -35.37 25.20 -14.59
C LEU A 662 -34.54 26.43 -14.21
N SER A 663 -33.38 26.62 -14.85
CA SER A 663 -32.59 27.83 -14.66
C SER A 663 -33.27 29.04 -15.30
N ASN A 664 -33.04 30.24 -14.76
CA ASN A 664 -33.57 31.50 -15.33
C ASN A 664 -32.79 31.96 -16.58
N TRP A 665 -32.33 31.04 -17.43
CA TRP A 665 -31.40 31.29 -18.55
C TRP A 665 -31.84 32.41 -19.51
N TYR A 666 -33.14 32.61 -19.68
CA TYR A 666 -33.73 33.67 -20.51
C TYR A 666 -33.44 35.09 -19.99
N LYS A 667 -33.04 35.24 -18.72
CA LYS A 667 -32.61 36.51 -18.11
C LYS A 667 -31.12 36.80 -18.29
N MET A 668 -30.35 35.87 -18.87
CA MET A 668 -28.90 36.03 -19.05
C MET A 668 -28.58 36.95 -20.24
N PRO A 669 -27.34 37.49 -20.34
CA PRO A 669 -26.90 38.23 -21.52
C PRO A 669 -27.05 37.42 -22.81
N LEU A 670 -27.39 38.07 -23.93
CA LEU A 670 -27.63 37.41 -25.23
C LEU A 670 -26.50 36.48 -25.68
N HIS A 671 -25.24 36.82 -25.40
CA HIS A 671 -24.11 35.97 -25.74
C HIS A 671 -24.06 34.67 -24.91
N ALA A 672 -24.44 34.73 -23.63
CA ALA A 672 -24.56 33.56 -22.76
C ALA A 672 -25.76 32.68 -23.15
N GLN A 673 -26.90 33.27 -23.52
CA GLN A 673 -28.08 32.54 -24.00
C GLN A 673 -27.76 31.64 -25.21
N LYS A 674 -26.98 32.16 -26.18
CA LYS A 674 -26.53 31.36 -27.34
C LYS A 674 -25.73 30.13 -26.91
N LEU A 675 -24.87 30.26 -25.90
CA LEU A 675 -24.09 29.14 -25.36
C LEU A 675 -24.99 28.13 -24.63
N VAL A 676 -26.02 28.58 -23.91
CA VAL A 676 -27.02 27.72 -23.25
C VAL A 676 -27.74 26.83 -24.25
N ILE A 677 -28.19 27.42 -25.36
CA ILE A 677 -28.83 26.67 -26.44
C ILE A 677 -27.89 25.59 -26.97
N MET A 678 -26.59 25.88 -27.15
CA MET A 678 -25.61 24.89 -27.60
C MET A 678 -25.43 23.74 -26.59
N VAL A 679 -25.43 24.03 -25.29
CA VAL A 679 -25.38 22.99 -24.25
C VAL A 679 -26.65 22.14 -24.26
N MET A 680 -27.82 22.78 -24.39
CA MET A 680 -29.11 22.09 -24.45
C MET A 680 -29.22 21.17 -25.68
N LEU A 681 -28.76 21.63 -26.85
CA LEU A 681 -28.67 20.80 -28.05
C LEU A 681 -27.70 19.63 -27.86
N ARG A 682 -26.59 19.84 -27.16
CA ARG A 682 -25.65 18.76 -26.84
C ARG A 682 -26.25 17.75 -25.85
N SER A 683 -27.00 18.17 -24.84
CA SER A 683 -27.55 17.28 -23.81
C SER A 683 -28.64 16.34 -24.34
N GLN A 684 -29.25 16.63 -25.48
CA GLN A 684 -30.20 15.73 -26.17
C GLN A 684 -29.58 14.38 -26.56
N ARG A 685 -28.24 14.27 -26.59
CA ARG A 685 -27.52 13.01 -26.78
C ARG A 685 -26.90 12.57 -25.47
N PRO A 686 -27.56 11.73 -24.65
CA PRO A 686 -27.01 11.33 -23.37
C PRO A 686 -25.72 10.52 -23.54
N CYS A 687 -24.84 10.61 -22.55
CA CYS A 687 -23.65 9.76 -22.45
C CYS A 687 -24.05 8.37 -21.94
N THR A 688 -24.15 7.42 -22.86
CA THR A 688 -24.47 6.00 -22.58
C THR A 688 -23.22 5.15 -22.67
N LEU A 689 -23.09 4.13 -21.81
CA LEU A 689 -22.07 3.09 -22.00
C LEU A 689 -22.61 2.00 -22.92
N THR A 690 -21.83 1.61 -23.92
CA THR A 690 -22.22 0.56 -24.87
C THR A 690 -21.36 -0.71 -24.72
N ALA A 691 -21.99 -1.85 -24.95
CA ALA A 691 -21.34 -3.15 -25.07
C ALA A 691 -21.10 -3.43 -26.56
N GLY A 692 -19.83 -3.46 -26.97
CA GLY A 692 -19.41 -3.73 -28.35
C GLY A 692 -19.92 -2.73 -29.41
N LYS A 693 -20.43 -1.56 -29.02
CA LYS A 693 -21.24 -0.63 -29.85
C LYS A 693 -22.58 -1.19 -30.37
N ILE A 694 -23.00 -2.34 -29.88
CA ILE A 694 -24.23 -3.02 -30.35
C ILE A 694 -25.40 -2.68 -29.43
N VAL A 695 -25.16 -2.72 -28.12
CA VAL A 695 -26.20 -2.62 -27.09
C VAL A 695 -25.81 -1.60 -26.03
N SER A 696 -26.72 -0.69 -25.66
CA SER A 696 -26.50 0.28 -24.58
C SER A 696 -26.83 -0.32 -23.21
N LEU A 697 -25.89 -0.30 -22.27
CA LEU A 697 -26.07 -0.80 -20.91
C LEU A 697 -27.14 0.01 -20.17
N SER A 698 -28.25 -0.66 -19.84
CA SER A 698 -29.44 -0.09 -19.21
C SER A 698 -30.22 -1.14 -18.42
N MET A 699 -31.18 -0.71 -17.60
CA MET A 699 -32.09 -1.63 -16.92
C MET A 699 -32.96 -2.43 -17.90
N GLN A 700 -33.26 -1.86 -19.08
CA GLN A 700 -33.97 -2.57 -20.15
C GLN A 700 -33.12 -3.72 -20.71
N THR A 701 -31.81 -3.51 -20.90
CA THR A 701 -30.92 -4.57 -21.36
C THR A 701 -30.74 -5.67 -20.33
N PHE A 702 -30.70 -5.33 -19.03
CA PHE A 702 -30.71 -6.32 -17.96
C PHE A 702 -31.93 -7.26 -18.05
N ALA A 703 -33.13 -6.70 -18.16
CA ALA A 703 -34.35 -7.49 -18.31
C ALA A 703 -34.35 -8.35 -19.59
N SER A 704 -33.85 -7.80 -20.70
CA SER A 704 -33.71 -8.53 -21.95
C SER A 704 -32.73 -9.71 -21.81
N ILE A 705 -31.59 -9.51 -21.13
CA ILE A 705 -30.57 -10.55 -20.92
C ILE A 705 -31.14 -11.69 -20.06
N ILE A 706 -31.86 -11.38 -18.99
CA ILE A 706 -32.52 -12.41 -18.16
C ILE A 706 -33.52 -13.20 -19.00
N LYS A 707 -34.35 -12.53 -19.81
CA LYS A 707 -35.31 -13.22 -20.69
C LYS A 707 -34.61 -14.15 -21.68
N THR A 708 -33.49 -13.71 -22.27
CA THR A 708 -32.70 -14.56 -23.17
C THR A 708 -32.05 -15.74 -22.44
N ALA A 709 -31.53 -15.54 -21.22
CA ALA A 709 -30.94 -16.61 -20.43
C ALA A 709 -31.97 -17.68 -20.04
N VAL A 710 -33.18 -17.26 -19.63
CA VAL A 710 -34.29 -18.19 -19.37
C VAL A 710 -34.69 -18.94 -20.65
N SER A 711 -34.69 -18.28 -21.81
CA SER A 711 -34.99 -18.93 -23.09
C SER A 711 -33.92 -19.95 -23.49
N TYR A 712 -32.64 -19.67 -23.26
CA TYR A 712 -31.57 -20.64 -23.48
C TYR A 712 -31.64 -21.80 -22.50
N PHE A 713 -31.94 -21.54 -21.23
CA PHE A 713 -32.20 -22.57 -20.23
C PHE A 713 -33.35 -23.50 -20.68
N THR A 714 -34.50 -22.99 -21.12
CA THR A 714 -35.62 -23.84 -21.57
C THR A 714 -35.25 -24.68 -22.79
N VAL A 715 -34.48 -24.13 -23.73
CA VAL A 715 -33.95 -24.88 -24.88
C VAL A 715 -33.02 -25.99 -24.41
N LEU A 716 -32.06 -25.69 -23.52
CA LEU A 716 -31.12 -26.69 -23.01
C LEU A 716 -31.85 -27.83 -22.26
N VAL A 717 -32.86 -27.51 -21.46
CA VAL A 717 -33.71 -28.51 -20.78
C VAL A 717 -34.48 -29.37 -21.79
N SER A 718 -34.94 -28.80 -22.92
CA SER A 718 -35.68 -29.56 -23.93
C SER A 718 -34.81 -30.49 -24.80
N VAL A 719 -33.51 -30.22 -24.87
CA VAL A 719 -32.52 -30.99 -25.64
C VAL A 719 -31.90 -32.11 -24.80
N GLN A 720 -31.98 -31.99 -23.47
CA GLN A 720 -31.60 -33.01 -22.51
C GLN A 720 -32.64 -34.14 -22.48
#